data_AF-A0A2E6T6Y6-F1
#
_entry.id   AF-A0A2E6T6Y6-F1
#
_cell.length_a   1.000
_cell.length_b   1.000
_cell.length_c   1.000
_cell.angle_alpha   90.00
_cell.angle_beta   90.00
_cell.angle_gamma   90.00
#
_symmetry.space_group_name_H-M   'P 1'
#
loop_
_entity.id
_entity.type
_entity.pdbx_description
1 polymer ?
#
loop_
_entity_poly.entity_id
_entity_poly.type
_entity_poly.pdbx_seq_one_letter_code
_entity_poly.pdbx_strand_id
1 'polypeptide(L)'
;MENDLLHLDDLRHGPRHPVKGSDDSSTPQPSADTTAADALAQIREQGGTLAGLRMVWEKRCRSVWAEDVDIYRQAVGAAQKLGEAFLSYDISREGLRVFQDDVRLLQLQALALARTGATQRASTILVGLRKKGQDDEETFGILARTHKDLWMIAATEKDREHHLQLSLDNYLKGYECSGGYYTGINAASMALVAGQTETARRIANEVSVLCEEGLSKEGPNSPELYWLLATAAEASLVSGDLESARVNYTRATTESNPGAAEISRTRSQARFLLKSLGEDDRALDSCFILPRIGLFTGHMLDRPDRTNARFPAALEETVRAEIETLIERQDISIGFSSLACGGDMLFVESILKRGGEVHIFLPYDIKTFIESSVQLIPRNDLTERFQYLLDNAASIRILNEEGDPNDDAAFDYCNRVLAGAAILKSQFLGMDIAPILLWDGKPGDGGGGTESVRHYWEHAISGKIEILPMDRILADALARGLSLPKLESTTKSQIKAISKRTPQEIRAMLFTDVVQFSKWPENSIPNFIHEFFGRVAVINEYCDAKPLYLNTWGDAICAVFENVEMAGRFALALQSILRETDWKTTDLKRDLRIRIGLHAGPVYRCHDPLLGRDTYNGAHVNRAARIEPVADEGQIFASDAFAALAAIAKTNEFLCDYAGNRELPKGAGTLSTFLIRPNH
;
A
#
# COMPACT_ATOMS: atom_id res chain seq x y z
N MET A 1 -62.18 -2.19 -30.43
CA MET A 1 -62.85 -1.73 -29.20
C MET A 1 -61.75 -1.12 -28.34
N GLU A 2 -61.35 0.11 -28.65
CA GLU A 2 -61.92 1.35 -28.11
C GLU A 2 -61.71 1.50 -26.60
N ASN A 3 -60.80 2.44 -26.30
CA ASN A 3 -60.87 3.55 -25.35
C ASN A 3 -61.27 3.34 -23.87
N ASP A 4 -60.30 3.71 -23.03
CA ASP A 4 -60.32 4.80 -22.04
C ASP A 4 -61.44 4.90 -21.00
N LEU A 5 -61.02 4.97 -19.72
CA LEU A 5 -61.33 5.99 -18.69
C LEU A 5 -60.86 5.44 -17.32
N LEU A 6 -59.73 5.86 -16.75
CA LEU A 6 -59.41 7.11 -16.01
C LEU A 6 -59.89 7.18 -14.53
N HIS A 7 -58.92 7.60 -13.71
CA HIS A 7 -58.91 8.20 -12.35
C HIS A 7 -58.85 7.25 -11.13
N LEU A 8 -57.73 7.22 -10.35
CA LEU A 8 -57.22 8.25 -9.38
C LEU A 8 -58.28 8.51 -8.29
N ASP A 9 -58.07 8.33 -6.98
CA ASP A 9 -56.91 8.65 -6.16
C ASP A 9 -56.98 7.94 -4.78
N ASP A 10 -55.79 7.82 -4.17
CA ASP A 10 -55.47 8.11 -2.75
C ASP A 10 -55.12 7.01 -1.71
N LEU A 11 -54.03 7.34 -0.98
CA LEU A 11 -53.51 6.85 0.33
C LEU A 11 -52.42 5.75 0.41
N ARG A 12 -51.21 6.16 0.00
CA ARG A 12 -49.91 6.20 0.74
C ARG A 12 -49.78 5.44 2.08
N HIS A 13 -48.70 4.65 2.24
CA HIS A 13 -47.55 4.95 3.13
C HIS A 13 -46.43 3.88 3.05
N GLY A 14 -45.21 4.33 2.68
CA GLY A 14 -43.96 3.57 2.76
C GLY A 14 -42.91 4.16 1.80
N PRO A 15 -41.91 4.95 2.26
CA PRO A 15 -40.99 5.59 1.34
C PRO A 15 -39.94 4.59 0.83
N ARG A 16 -39.96 4.44 -0.50
CA ARG A 16 -38.89 3.89 -1.35
C ARG A 16 -37.67 4.83 -1.29
N HIS A 17 -36.47 4.30 -1.10
CA HIS A 17 -35.23 5.03 -1.38
C HIS A 17 -34.80 4.78 -2.84
N PRO A 18 -34.54 5.83 -3.65
CA PRO A 18 -34.13 5.66 -5.03
C PRO A 18 -32.60 5.64 -5.18
N VAL A 19 -32.17 4.78 -6.09
CA VAL A 19 -30.90 4.84 -6.82
C VAL A 19 -30.87 6.13 -7.66
N LYS A 20 -29.80 6.92 -7.58
CA LYS A 20 -29.51 8.00 -8.54
C LYS A 20 -28.02 8.04 -8.88
N GLY A 21 -27.71 7.75 -10.14
CA GLY A 21 -26.60 8.36 -10.88
C GLY A 21 -27.19 9.25 -11.98
N SER A 22 -26.33 10.10 -12.55
CA SER A 22 -26.54 11.16 -13.56
C SER A 22 -27.06 12.51 -13.03
N ASP A 23 -26.15 13.50 -13.08
CA ASP A 23 -26.36 14.96 -13.05
C ASP A 23 -27.57 15.47 -12.27
N ASP A 24 -27.35 15.69 -10.97
CA ASP A 24 -28.14 16.66 -10.19
C ASP A 24 -27.18 17.43 -9.29
N SER A 25 -27.14 18.75 -9.49
CA SER A 25 -26.37 19.76 -8.76
C SER A 25 -26.80 19.86 -7.29
N SER A 26 -26.51 18.82 -6.51
CA SER A 26 -26.84 18.75 -5.09
C SER A 26 -25.83 17.92 -4.29
N THR A 27 -24.55 18.12 -4.59
CA THR A 27 -23.57 18.29 -3.49
C THR A 27 -24.06 19.44 -2.62
N PRO A 28 -23.91 19.43 -1.28
CA PRO A 28 -23.94 20.70 -0.57
C PRO A 28 -22.93 21.59 -1.29
N GLN A 29 -23.41 22.70 -1.88
CA GLN A 29 -22.49 23.68 -2.42
C GLN A 29 -21.52 23.98 -1.27
N PRO A 30 -20.19 23.87 -1.48
CA PRO A 30 -19.27 24.45 -0.52
C PRO A 30 -19.76 25.88 -0.29
N SER A 31 -19.83 26.32 0.96
CA SER A 31 -20.10 27.72 1.27
C SER A 31 -19.35 28.57 0.25
N ALA A 32 -20.03 29.50 -0.40
CA ALA A 32 -19.53 30.31 -1.53
C ALA A 32 -18.28 31.17 -1.19
N ASP A 33 -17.61 30.89 -0.09
CA ASP A 33 -16.56 31.64 0.58
C ASP A 33 -15.25 30.85 0.77
N THR A 34 -15.11 29.60 0.32
CA THR A 34 -13.81 28.89 0.46
C THR A 34 -12.83 29.38 -0.61
N THR A 35 -11.82 30.15 -0.20
CA THR A 35 -10.80 30.72 -1.09
C THR A 35 -9.57 29.81 -1.21
N ALA A 36 -8.71 30.08 -2.19
CA ALA A 36 -7.38 29.45 -2.30
C ALA A 36 -6.54 29.64 -1.00
N ALA A 37 -6.67 30.79 -0.34
CA ALA A 37 -6.00 31.07 0.93
C ALA A 37 -6.49 30.16 2.06
N ASP A 38 -7.80 29.88 2.10
CA ASP A 38 -8.37 28.95 3.09
C ASP A 38 -7.92 27.51 2.84
N ALA A 39 -7.84 27.08 1.58
CA ALA A 39 -7.29 25.77 1.23
C ALA A 39 -5.82 25.63 1.67
N LEU A 40 -5.00 26.66 1.46
CA LEU A 40 -3.62 26.69 1.95
C LEU A 40 -3.54 26.67 3.48
N ALA A 41 -4.41 27.42 4.18
CA ALA A 41 -4.47 27.41 5.63
C ALA A 41 -4.84 26.02 6.16
N GLN A 42 -5.83 25.36 5.57
CA GLN A 42 -6.24 23.99 5.94
C GLN A 42 -5.09 22.99 5.77
N ILE A 43 -4.32 23.07 4.67
CA ILE A 43 -3.15 22.21 4.48
C ILE A 43 -2.10 22.47 5.57
N ARG A 44 -1.85 23.74 5.92
CA ARG A 44 -0.88 24.08 6.98
C ARG A 44 -1.32 23.60 8.37
N GLU A 45 -2.60 23.72 8.69
CA GLU A 45 -3.15 23.34 9.99
C GLU A 45 -3.32 21.83 10.15
N GLN A 46 -3.78 21.14 9.11
CA GLN A 46 -4.18 19.73 9.19
C GLN A 46 -3.20 18.78 8.50
N GLY A 47 -2.36 19.29 7.59
CA GLY A 47 -1.40 18.50 6.82
C GLY A 47 -0.22 17.97 7.63
N GLY A 48 -0.13 18.30 8.92
CA GLY A 48 0.84 17.72 9.85
C GLY A 48 0.53 16.27 10.25
N THR A 49 -0.66 15.75 9.93
CA THR A 49 -1.05 14.35 10.19
C THR A 49 -1.62 13.72 8.92
N LEU A 50 -1.54 12.39 8.81
CA LEU A 50 -2.10 11.69 7.65
C LEU A 50 -3.62 11.81 7.57
N ALA A 51 -4.32 11.61 8.69
CA ALA A 51 -5.77 11.73 8.76
C ALA A 51 -6.23 13.14 8.34
N GLY A 52 -5.57 14.18 8.85
CA GLY A 52 -5.86 15.56 8.48
C GLY A 52 -5.60 15.84 7.00
N LEU A 53 -4.45 15.43 6.47
CA LEU A 53 -4.13 15.62 5.05
C LEU A 53 -5.10 14.88 4.12
N ARG A 54 -5.50 13.66 4.47
CA ARG A 54 -6.51 12.90 3.71
C ARG A 54 -7.87 13.56 3.75
N MET A 55 -8.30 14.06 4.91
CA MET A 55 -9.56 14.78 5.02
C MET A 55 -9.57 16.02 4.11
N VAL A 56 -8.49 16.82 4.14
CA VAL A 56 -8.31 17.98 3.26
C VAL A 56 -8.35 17.57 1.79
N TRP A 57 -7.63 16.50 1.43
CA TRP A 57 -7.62 15.97 0.08
C TRP A 57 -9.02 15.52 -0.36
N GLU A 58 -9.71 14.67 0.41
CA GLU A 58 -10.99 14.07 0.04
C GLU A 58 -12.12 15.10 -0.05
N LYS A 59 -12.12 16.12 0.83
CA LYS A 59 -13.14 17.19 0.85
C LYS A 59 -12.81 18.37 -0.05
N ARG A 60 -11.69 18.34 -0.78
CA ARG A 60 -11.22 19.49 -1.56
C ARG A 60 -12.25 19.94 -2.61
N CYS A 61 -12.36 21.25 -2.77
CA CYS A 61 -13.02 21.84 -3.92
C CYS A 61 -12.03 21.92 -5.09
N ARG A 62 -12.19 21.05 -6.10
CA ARG A 62 -11.24 20.97 -7.24
C ARG A 62 -11.09 22.29 -8.00
N SER A 63 -12.15 23.10 -8.10
CA SER A 63 -12.08 24.42 -8.76
C SER A 63 -11.20 25.39 -7.97
N VAL A 64 -11.33 25.43 -6.64
CA VAL A 64 -10.50 26.30 -5.76
C VAL A 64 -9.03 25.87 -5.81
N TRP A 65 -8.76 24.56 -5.77
CA TRP A 65 -7.38 24.06 -5.88
C TRP A 65 -6.74 24.38 -7.22
N ALA A 66 -7.54 24.44 -8.30
CA ALA A 66 -7.07 24.80 -9.63
C ALA A 66 -6.72 26.30 -9.80
N GLU A 67 -7.03 27.15 -8.82
CA GLU A 67 -6.70 28.58 -8.86
C GLU A 67 -5.24 28.88 -8.49
N ASP A 68 -4.62 28.04 -7.65
CA ASP A 68 -3.27 28.27 -7.13
C ASP A 68 -2.45 26.97 -7.06
N VAL A 69 -1.34 26.94 -7.79
CA VAL A 69 -0.41 25.81 -7.84
C VAL A 69 0.25 25.52 -6.49
N ASP A 70 0.38 26.52 -5.63
CA ASP A 70 1.03 26.36 -4.33
C ASP A 70 0.19 25.50 -3.37
N ILE A 71 -1.14 25.39 -3.59
CA ILE A 71 -2.00 24.45 -2.88
C ILE A 71 -1.53 23.02 -3.13
N TYR A 72 -1.35 22.65 -4.41
CA TYR A 72 -0.86 21.33 -4.77
C TYR A 72 0.57 21.12 -4.27
N ARG A 73 1.47 22.09 -4.44
CA ARG A 73 2.87 21.95 -4.00
C ARG A 73 2.98 21.74 -2.49
N GLN A 74 2.22 22.48 -1.69
CA GLN A 74 2.22 22.31 -0.23
C GLN A 74 1.59 20.98 0.20
N ALA A 75 0.47 20.58 -0.40
CA ALA A 75 -0.16 19.30 -0.11
C ALA A 75 0.74 18.12 -0.48
N VAL A 76 1.43 18.20 -1.63
CA VAL A 76 2.43 17.19 -2.04
C VAL A 76 3.61 17.16 -1.08
N GLY A 77 4.12 18.32 -0.67
CA GLY A 77 5.19 18.43 0.32
C GLY A 77 4.80 17.83 1.68
N ALA A 78 3.59 18.10 2.16
CA ALA A 78 3.04 17.50 3.37
C ALA A 78 2.96 15.97 3.27
N ALA A 79 2.42 15.45 2.16
CA ALA A 79 2.37 14.01 1.90
C ALA A 79 3.78 13.39 1.89
N GLN A 80 4.77 14.07 1.30
CA GLN A 80 6.15 13.57 1.28
C GLN A 80 6.82 13.55 2.65
N LYS A 81 6.54 14.53 3.52
CA LYS A 81 7.03 14.57 4.91
C LYS A 81 6.41 13.45 5.75
N LEU A 82 5.14 13.16 5.54
CA LEU A 82 4.40 12.06 6.19
C LEU A 82 4.77 10.67 5.66
N GLY A 83 5.63 10.58 4.64
CA GLY A 83 5.95 9.29 4.02
C GLY A 83 4.74 8.70 3.27
N GLU A 84 3.97 9.53 2.58
CA GLU A 84 2.81 9.09 1.78
C GLU A 84 3.09 9.34 0.30
N ALA A 85 4.00 8.58 -0.29
CA ALA A 85 4.33 8.76 -1.71
C ALA A 85 3.14 8.48 -2.65
N PHE A 86 2.22 7.59 -2.26
CA PHE A 86 1.01 7.31 -3.03
C PHE A 86 0.09 8.52 -3.08
N LEU A 87 -0.18 9.14 -1.93
CA LEU A 87 -0.98 10.36 -1.86
C LEU A 87 -0.26 11.52 -2.55
N SER A 88 1.07 11.66 -2.36
CA SER A 88 1.92 12.63 -3.05
C SER A 88 1.82 12.50 -4.58
N TYR A 89 1.82 11.27 -5.10
CA TYR A 89 1.64 10.99 -6.52
C TYR A 89 0.24 11.39 -7.00
N ASP A 90 -0.82 11.05 -6.25
CA ASP A 90 -2.19 11.39 -6.64
C ASP A 90 -2.44 12.90 -6.65
N ILE A 91 -1.96 13.61 -5.63
CA ILE A 91 -2.08 15.07 -5.54
C ILE A 91 -1.33 15.73 -6.69
N SER A 92 -0.07 15.35 -6.93
CA SER A 92 0.72 15.93 -8.01
C SER A 92 0.15 15.60 -9.40
N ARG A 93 -0.37 14.38 -9.59
CA ARG A 93 -1.05 13.97 -10.84
C ARG A 93 -2.29 14.81 -11.12
N GLU A 94 -3.09 15.13 -10.11
CA GLU A 94 -4.23 16.04 -10.30
C GLU A 94 -3.77 17.46 -10.61
N GLY A 95 -2.83 18.00 -9.83
CA GLY A 95 -2.29 19.34 -10.06
C GLY A 95 -1.73 19.52 -11.47
N LEU A 96 -1.01 18.52 -11.98
CA LEU A 96 -0.44 18.52 -13.33
C LEU A 96 -1.49 18.39 -14.46
N ARG A 97 -2.75 18.05 -14.18
CA ARG A 97 -3.82 18.18 -15.20
C ARG A 97 -4.15 19.64 -15.49
N VAL A 98 -3.96 20.50 -14.49
CA VAL A 98 -4.23 21.95 -14.57
C VAL A 98 -2.94 22.71 -14.92
N PHE A 99 -1.86 22.42 -14.20
CA PHE A 99 -0.57 23.12 -14.29
C PHE A 99 0.48 22.26 -14.99
N GLN A 100 0.24 21.91 -16.27
CA GLN A 100 0.98 20.87 -17.01
C GLN A 100 2.51 21.07 -17.08
N ASP A 101 2.97 22.32 -17.10
CA ASP A 101 4.39 22.68 -17.21
C ASP A 101 5.01 23.16 -15.89
N ASP A 102 4.31 23.01 -14.76
CA ASP A 102 4.87 23.41 -13.46
C ASP A 102 6.07 22.54 -13.09
N VAL A 103 7.26 23.13 -13.14
CA VAL A 103 8.54 22.43 -12.92
C VAL A 103 8.57 21.77 -11.55
N ARG A 104 8.13 22.48 -10.50
CA ARG A 104 8.19 21.96 -9.14
C ARG A 104 7.23 20.79 -8.93
N LEU A 105 6.00 20.86 -9.45
CA LEU A 105 5.07 19.72 -9.37
C LEU A 105 5.58 18.52 -10.18
N LEU A 106 6.21 18.72 -11.34
CA LEU A 106 6.84 17.65 -12.11
C LEU A 106 7.98 16.98 -11.33
N GLN A 107 8.86 17.78 -10.70
CA GLN A 107 9.92 17.28 -9.81
C GLN A 107 9.33 16.48 -8.63
N LEU A 108 8.32 17.02 -7.95
CA LEU A 108 7.69 16.35 -6.81
C LEU A 108 6.97 15.06 -7.22
N GLN A 109 6.33 15.03 -8.40
CA GLN A 109 5.74 13.81 -8.95
C GLN A 109 6.82 12.77 -9.27
N ALA A 110 7.93 13.18 -9.89
CA ALA A 110 9.04 12.29 -10.18
C ALA A 110 9.66 11.74 -8.90
N LEU A 111 9.82 12.56 -7.86
CA LEU A 111 10.27 12.12 -6.54
C LEU A 111 9.30 11.12 -5.90
N ALA A 112 7.99 11.36 -6.00
CA ALA A 112 6.98 10.42 -5.53
C ALA A 112 7.09 9.07 -6.25
N LEU A 113 7.18 9.08 -7.57
CA LEU A 113 7.36 7.87 -8.39
C LEU A 113 8.65 7.11 -8.07
N ALA A 114 9.77 7.82 -7.89
CA ALA A 114 11.04 7.21 -7.49
C ALA A 114 10.93 6.53 -6.12
N ARG A 115 10.23 7.16 -5.16
CA ARG A 115 9.99 6.59 -3.82
C ARG A 115 9.07 5.36 -3.84
N THR A 116 8.22 5.19 -4.85
CA THR A 116 7.34 4.03 -5.00
C THR A 116 7.93 2.92 -5.88
N GLY A 117 9.20 3.01 -6.25
CA GLY A 117 9.86 2.04 -7.14
C GLY A 117 9.57 2.22 -8.63
N ALA A 118 8.77 3.20 -9.02
CA ALA A 118 8.43 3.50 -10.42
C ALA A 118 9.53 4.33 -11.11
N THR A 119 10.78 3.87 -11.00
CA THR A 119 11.99 4.62 -11.28
C THR A 119 12.11 5.06 -12.74
N GLN A 120 11.73 4.21 -13.70
CA GLN A 120 11.78 4.57 -15.12
C GLN A 120 10.81 5.71 -15.45
N ARG A 121 9.64 5.76 -14.81
CA ARG A 121 8.66 6.83 -15.01
C ARG A 121 9.16 8.15 -14.43
N ALA A 122 9.76 8.09 -13.24
CA ALA A 122 10.43 9.25 -12.64
C ALA A 122 11.55 9.79 -13.55
N SER A 123 12.44 8.90 -14.03
CA SER A 123 13.53 9.26 -14.94
C SER A 123 13.01 9.90 -16.24
N THR A 124 11.93 9.37 -16.82
CA THR A 124 11.31 9.94 -18.03
C THR A 124 10.87 11.39 -17.84
N ILE A 125 10.23 11.72 -16.71
CA ILE A 125 9.80 13.08 -16.38
C ILE A 125 11.03 14.01 -16.27
N LEU A 126 12.05 13.59 -15.54
CA LEU A 126 13.25 14.39 -15.26
C LEU A 126 14.09 14.62 -16.52
N VAL A 127 14.27 13.60 -17.37
CA VAL A 127 14.91 13.77 -18.68
C VAL A 127 14.10 14.73 -19.56
N GLY A 128 12.77 14.72 -19.46
CA GLY A 128 11.91 15.70 -20.11
C GLY A 128 12.18 17.14 -19.64
N LEU A 129 12.29 17.35 -18.33
CA LEU A 129 12.65 18.65 -17.73
C LEU A 129 14.03 19.12 -18.19
N ARG A 130 15.03 18.23 -18.19
CA ARG A 130 16.39 18.49 -18.70
C ARG A 130 16.39 18.95 -20.16
N LYS A 131 15.60 18.30 -21.02
CA LYS A 131 15.46 18.70 -22.42
C LYS A 131 14.82 20.08 -22.60
N LYS A 132 14.04 20.54 -21.62
CA LYS A 132 13.48 21.89 -21.55
C LYS A 132 14.42 22.91 -20.89
N GLY A 133 15.67 22.53 -20.58
CA GLY A 133 16.68 23.41 -19.99
C GLY A 133 16.53 23.62 -18.48
N GLN A 134 15.79 22.75 -17.78
CA GLN A 134 15.69 22.78 -16.32
C GLN A 134 16.91 22.08 -15.71
N ASP A 135 17.92 22.90 -15.41
CA ASP A 135 19.26 22.47 -14.99
C ASP A 135 19.59 22.87 -13.55
N ASP A 136 18.59 22.82 -12.67
CA ASP A 136 18.72 23.09 -11.23
C ASP A 136 19.15 21.86 -10.42
N GLU A 137 19.63 22.09 -9.20
CA GLU A 137 20.11 21.06 -8.27
C GLU A 137 19.06 19.96 -8.02
N GLU A 138 17.78 20.33 -7.86
CA GLU A 138 16.73 19.35 -7.56
C GLU A 138 16.51 18.42 -8.76
N THR A 139 16.40 18.97 -9.98
CA THR A 139 16.25 18.15 -11.19
C THR A 139 17.42 17.17 -11.35
N PHE A 140 18.66 17.66 -11.16
CA PHE A 140 19.86 16.81 -11.21
C PHE A 140 19.87 15.76 -10.11
N GLY A 141 19.60 16.14 -8.87
CA GLY A 141 19.65 15.25 -7.71
C GLY A 141 18.61 14.13 -7.79
N ILE A 142 17.37 14.42 -8.19
CA ILE A 142 16.35 13.38 -8.38
C ILE A 142 16.72 12.50 -9.58
N LEU A 143 17.22 13.06 -10.69
CA LEU A 143 17.60 12.25 -11.86
C LEU A 143 18.76 11.31 -11.52
N ALA A 144 19.76 11.80 -10.80
CA ALA A 144 20.89 11.03 -10.31
C ALA A 144 20.43 9.88 -9.39
N ARG A 145 19.47 10.15 -8.49
CA ARG A 145 18.81 9.13 -7.67
C ARG A 145 18.13 8.08 -8.53
N THR A 146 17.36 8.47 -9.56
CA THR A 146 16.69 7.46 -10.41
C THR A 146 17.71 6.55 -11.11
N HIS A 147 18.87 7.07 -11.51
CA HIS A 147 19.94 6.25 -12.06
C HIS A 147 20.62 5.36 -11.00
N LYS A 148 20.76 5.82 -9.76
CA LYS A 148 21.20 4.95 -8.65
C LYS A 148 20.22 3.79 -8.43
N ASP A 149 18.93 4.07 -8.41
CA ASP A 149 17.89 3.07 -8.24
C ASP A 149 17.91 2.04 -9.40
N LEU A 150 18.10 2.50 -10.65
CA LEU A 150 18.28 1.63 -11.81
C LEU A 150 19.56 0.80 -11.76
N TRP A 151 20.66 1.38 -11.27
CA TRP A 151 21.93 0.68 -11.07
C TRP A 151 21.79 -0.49 -10.08
N MET A 152 21.05 -0.30 -8.97
CA MET A 152 20.84 -1.34 -7.96
C MET A 152 20.08 -2.56 -8.50
N ILE A 153 19.21 -2.37 -9.49
CA ILE A 153 18.36 -3.42 -10.08
C ILE A 153 18.79 -3.83 -11.49
N ALA A 154 19.95 -3.35 -11.96
CA ALA A 154 20.43 -3.64 -13.31
C ALA A 154 20.80 -5.13 -13.45
N ALA A 155 20.20 -5.80 -14.44
CA ALA A 155 20.40 -7.23 -14.72
C ALA A 155 21.78 -7.52 -15.34
N THR A 156 22.33 -6.57 -16.10
CA THR A 156 23.62 -6.74 -16.80
C THR A 156 24.67 -5.81 -16.24
N GLU A 157 25.94 -6.25 -16.26
CA GLU A 157 27.05 -5.41 -15.81
C GLU A 157 27.21 -4.15 -16.66
N LYS A 158 26.90 -4.23 -17.96
CA LYS A 158 26.90 -3.08 -18.86
C LYS A 158 25.87 -2.02 -18.45
N ASP A 159 24.65 -2.44 -18.13
CA ASP A 159 23.60 -1.51 -17.68
C ASP A 159 23.94 -0.94 -16.30
N ARG A 160 24.56 -1.75 -15.45
CA ARG A 160 25.08 -1.33 -14.15
C ARG A 160 26.13 -0.22 -14.33
N GLU A 161 27.20 -0.45 -15.08
CA GLU A 161 28.22 0.59 -15.36
C GLU A 161 27.60 1.86 -15.97
N HIS A 162 26.68 1.71 -16.92
CA HIS A 162 26.00 2.84 -17.55
C HIS A 162 25.22 3.70 -16.54
N HIS A 163 24.40 3.07 -15.70
CA HIS A 163 23.59 3.78 -14.71
C HIS A 163 24.42 4.33 -13.55
N LEU A 164 25.51 3.66 -13.17
CA LEU A 164 26.46 4.17 -12.20
C LEU A 164 27.09 5.49 -12.69
N GLN A 165 27.59 5.50 -13.92
CA GLN A 165 28.19 6.70 -14.50
C GLN A 165 27.18 7.84 -14.61
N LEU A 166 25.97 7.56 -15.11
CA LEU A 166 24.92 8.59 -15.20
C LEU A 166 24.51 9.13 -13.82
N SER A 167 24.46 8.28 -12.79
CA SER A 167 24.17 8.74 -11.43
C SER A 167 25.26 9.68 -10.92
N LEU A 168 26.53 9.28 -11.06
CA LEU A 168 27.67 10.09 -10.66
C LEU A 168 27.71 11.43 -11.41
N ASP A 169 27.59 11.43 -12.73
CA ASP A 169 27.65 12.63 -13.57
C ASP A 169 26.55 13.63 -13.22
N ASN A 170 25.33 13.17 -12.94
CA ASN A 170 24.23 14.06 -12.57
C ASN A 170 24.41 14.63 -11.16
N TYR A 171 24.91 13.85 -10.19
CA TYR A 171 25.23 14.40 -8.86
C TYR A 171 26.38 15.41 -8.91
N LEU A 172 27.43 15.14 -9.69
CA LEU A 172 28.54 16.08 -9.89
C LEU A 172 28.05 17.40 -10.49
N LYS A 173 27.24 17.35 -11.55
CA LYS A 173 26.68 18.57 -12.14
C LYS A 173 25.77 19.33 -11.17
N GLY A 174 24.94 18.62 -10.41
CA GLY A 174 24.14 19.24 -9.35
C GLY A 174 25.00 19.98 -8.33
N TYR A 175 26.09 19.35 -7.88
CA TYR A 175 27.05 19.92 -6.94
C TYR A 175 27.82 21.10 -7.53
N GLU A 176 28.26 21.02 -8.78
CA GLU A 176 28.92 22.12 -9.50
C GLU A 176 27.99 23.34 -9.67
N CYS A 177 26.69 23.11 -9.84
CA CYS A 177 25.71 24.19 -10.01
C CYS A 177 25.37 24.91 -8.70
N SER A 178 25.24 24.21 -7.58
CA SER A 178 24.75 24.82 -6.33
C SER A 178 25.79 24.94 -5.21
N GLY A 179 26.84 24.11 -5.21
CA GLY A 179 27.72 23.92 -4.06
C GLY A 179 27.01 23.30 -2.85
N GLY A 180 25.82 22.73 -3.04
CA GLY A 180 24.98 22.18 -1.98
C GLY A 180 25.53 20.87 -1.39
N TYR A 181 25.43 20.72 -0.07
CA TYR A 181 25.91 19.51 0.61
C TYR A 181 25.15 18.24 0.17
N TYR A 182 23.87 18.37 -0.23
CA TYR A 182 23.02 17.25 -0.65
C TYR A 182 23.53 16.59 -1.94
N THR A 183 23.75 17.34 -3.00
CA THR A 183 24.29 16.78 -4.24
C THR A 183 25.77 16.43 -4.10
N GLY A 184 26.53 17.19 -3.31
CA GLY A 184 27.94 16.90 -3.00
C GLY A 184 28.14 15.55 -2.32
N ILE A 185 27.42 15.24 -1.24
CA ILE A 185 27.62 13.97 -0.53
C ILE A 185 27.23 12.76 -1.36
N ASN A 186 26.18 12.90 -2.16
CA ASN A 186 25.76 11.84 -3.08
C ASN A 186 26.75 11.67 -4.23
N ALA A 187 27.37 12.76 -4.73
CA ALA A 187 28.48 12.66 -5.68
C ALA A 187 29.67 11.91 -5.08
N ALA A 188 30.04 12.22 -3.83
CA ALA A 188 31.10 11.52 -3.11
C ALA A 188 30.77 10.02 -2.93
N SER A 189 29.53 9.71 -2.56
CA SER A 189 29.02 8.35 -2.40
C SER A 189 29.10 7.56 -3.71
N MET A 190 28.63 8.14 -4.82
CA MET A 190 28.67 7.46 -6.13
C MET A 190 30.08 7.36 -6.70
N ALA A 191 30.97 8.32 -6.40
CA ALA A 191 32.38 8.23 -6.75
C ALA A 191 33.07 7.08 -6.02
N LEU A 192 32.75 6.86 -4.74
CA LEU A 192 33.26 5.73 -3.96
C LEU A 192 32.83 4.40 -4.60
N VAL A 193 31.55 4.27 -4.96
CA VAL A 193 30.98 3.08 -5.60
C VAL A 193 31.59 2.83 -6.98
N ALA A 194 31.92 3.89 -7.72
CA ALA A 194 32.64 3.83 -8.99
C ALA A 194 34.15 3.53 -8.85
N GLY A 195 34.65 3.29 -7.63
CA GLY A 195 36.07 3.04 -7.37
C GLY A 195 36.95 4.30 -7.48
N GLN A 196 36.37 5.49 -7.60
CA GLN A 196 37.09 6.77 -7.70
C GLN A 196 37.38 7.32 -6.29
N THR A 197 38.17 6.57 -5.50
CA THR A 197 38.38 6.85 -4.07
C THR A 197 38.97 8.24 -3.79
N GLU A 198 39.89 8.73 -4.61
CA GLU A 198 40.46 10.08 -4.45
C GLU A 198 39.40 11.17 -4.65
N THR A 199 38.60 11.05 -5.71
CA THR A 199 37.47 11.96 -5.98
C THR A 199 36.45 11.91 -4.85
N ALA A 200 36.09 10.71 -4.40
CA ALA A 200 35.13 10.52 -3.31
C ALA A 200 35.58 11.21 -2.02
N ARG A 201 36.85 11.00 -1.60
CA ARG A 201 37.41 11.62 -0.41
C ARG A 201 37.54 13.14 -0.54
N ARG A 202 37.95 13.65 -1.71
CA ARG A 202 38.04 15.09 -1.94
C ARG A 202 36.67 15.77 -1.74
N ILE A 203 35.63 15.25 -2.39
CA ILE A 203 34.27 15.81 -2.29
C ILE A 203 33.72 15.63 -0.88
N ALA A 204 33.93 14.47 -0.24
CA ALA A 204 33.51 14.24 1.14
C ALA A 204 34.14 15.26 2.11
N ASN A 205 35.43 15.57 1.97
CA ASN A 205 36.10 16.59 2.79
C ASN A 205 35.55 18.00 2.55
N GLU A 206 35.29 18.37 1.29
CA GLU A 206 34.65 19.65 0.97
C GLU A 206 33.26 19.76 1.63
N VAL A 207 32.46 18.69 1.52
CA VAL A 207 31.14 18.61 2.14
C VAL A 207 31.21 18.65 3.67
N SER A 208 32.18 17.97 4.29
CA SER A 208 32.39 18.04 5.75
C SER A 208 32.61 19.48 6.21
N VAL A 209 33.43 20.25 5.50
CA VAL A 209 33.65 21.68 5.80
C VAL A 209 32.34 22.47 5.69
N LEU A 210 31.54 22.24 4.63
CA LEU A 210 30.23 22.89 4.48
C LEU A 210 29.30 22.55 5.65
N CYS A 211 29.27 21.29 6.09
CA CYS A 211 28.46 20.86 7.22
C CYS A 211 28.92 21.50 8.53
N GLU A 212 30.24 21.56 8.80
CA GLU A 212 30.80 22.21 9.99
C GLU A 212 30.47 23.71 10.05
N GLU A 213 30.60 24.41 8.93
CA GLU A 213 30.20 25.81 8.82
C GLU A 213 28.70 26.01 9.04
N GLY A 214 27.87 25.12 8.49
CA GLY A 214 26.43 25.13 8.70
C GLY A 214 26.06 24.92 10.17
N LEU A 215 26.64 23.89 10.80
CA LEU A 215 26.42 23.58 12.22
C LEU A 215 26.87 24.71 13.16
N SER A 216 27.88 25.49 12.75
CA SER A 216 28.34 26.66 13.52
C SER A 216 27.42 27.87 13.41
N LYS A 217 26.63 27.95 12.34
CA LYS A 217 25.69 29.06 12.06
C LYS A 217 24.28 28.75 12.56
N GLU A 218 23.86 27.50 12.48
CA GLU A 218 22.52 27.06 12.82
C GLU A 218 22.33 26.85 14.32
N GLY A 219 21.18 27.25 14.85
CA GLY A 219 20.81 27.00 16.24
C GLY A 219 20.30 25.57 16.47
N PRO A 220 20.18 25.13 17.74
CA PRO A 220 19.71 23.78 18.09
C PRO A 220 18.28 23.45 17.61
N ASN A 221 17.48 24.47 17.28
CA ASN A 221 16.11 24.30 16.77
C ASN A 221 16.01 24.41 15.24
N SER A 222 17.14 24.47 14.52
CA SER A 222 17.11 24.58 13.08
C SER A 222 16.64 23.27 12.42
N PRO A 223 15.69 23.32 11.47
CA PRO A 223 15.32 22.16 10.66
C PRO A 223 16.50 21.58 9.86
N GLU A 224 17.54 22.38 9.60
CA GLU A 224 18.76 21.97 8.88
C GLU A 224 19.70 21.12 9.74
N LEU A 225 19.59 21.18 11.07
CA LEU A 225 20.50 20.50 11.99
C LEU A 225 20.59 18.99 11.70
N TYR A 226 19.44 18.36 11.45
CA TYR A 226 19.38 16.94 11.10
C TYR A 226 20.19 16.62 9.85
N TRP A 227 19.94 17.35 8.76
CA TRP A 227 20.57 17.10 7.46
C TRP A 227 22.06 17.39 7.48
N LEU A 228 22.49 18.42 8.20
CA LEU A 228 23.91 18.72 8.39
C LEU A 228 24.64 17.60 9.15
N LEU A 229 24.06 17.10 10.24
CA LEU A 229 24.65 15.99 11.01
C LEU A 229 24.66 14.67 10.22
N ALA A 230 23.54 14.33 9.56
CA ALA A 230 23.45 13.14 8.72
C ALA A 230 24.44 13.18 7.55
N THR A 231 24.59 14.34 6.90
CA THR A 231 25.52 14.53 5.79
C THR A 231 26.97 14.48 6.25
N ALA A 232 27.31 15.07 7.41
CA ALA A 232 28.64 14.96 8.00
C ALA A 232 28.99 13.51 8.37
N ALA A 233 28.01 12.73 8.83
CA ALA A 233 28.18 11.30 9.10
C ALA A 233 28.46 10.51 7.82
N GLU A 234 27.72 10.78 6.74
CA GLU A 234 27.97 10.18 5.43
C GLU A 234 29.34 10.55 4.88
N ALA A 235 29.79 11.80 5.03
CA ALA A 235 31.11 12.24 4.58
C ALA A 235 32.23 11.52 5.35
N SER A 236 32.02 11.30 6.65
CA SER A 236 32.92 10.50 7.49
C SER A 236 32.98 9.04 7.01
N LEU A 237 31.84 8.43 6.71
CA LEU A 237 31.77 7.08 6.14
C LEU A 237 32.51 6.97 4.81
N VAL A 238 32.28 7.89 3.87
CA VAL A 238 32.97 7.89 2.56
C VAL A 238 34.50 7.99 2.74
N SER A 239 34.94 8.67 3.78
CA SER A 239 36.36 8.80 4.12
C SER A 239 36.94 7.60 4.88
N GLY A 240 36.10 6.64 5.29
CA GLY A 240 36.48 5.45 6.05
C GLY A 240 36.52 5.64 7.57
N ASP A 241 35.98 6.74 8.09
CA ASP A 241 35.92 7.03 9.53
C ASP A 241 34.55 6.61 10.11
N LEU A 242 34.46 5.35 10.53
CA LEU A 242 33.24 4.76 11.08
C LEU A 242 32.84 5.36 12.43
N GLU A 243 33.80 5.78 13.24
CA GLU A 243 33.53 6.29 14.59
C GLU A 243 32.94 7.70 14.53
N SER A 244 33.51 8.59 13.71
CA SER A 244 32.91 9.91 13.47
C SER A 244 31.53 9.81 12.84
N ALA A 245 31.33 8.85 11.92
CA ALA A 245 30.02 8.56 11.36
C ALA A 245 29.01 8.13 12.43
N ARG A 246 29.39 7.21 13.32
CA ARG A 246 28.55 6.73 14.43
C ARG A 246 28.12 7.86 15.34
N VAL A 247 29.06 8.74 15.72
CA VAL A 247 28.77 9.91 16.56
C VAL A 247 27.77 10.82 15.86
N ASN A 248 28.03 11.24 14.62
CA ASN A 248 27.18 12.18 13.91
C ASN A 248 25.79 11.61 13.59
N TYR A 249 25.66 10.33 13.22
CA TYR A 249 24.35 9.70 13.04
C TYR A 249 23.56 9.62 14.34
N THR A 250 24.21 9.26 15.45
CA THR A 250 23.54 9.22 16.77
C THR A 250 23.04 10.61 17.14
N ARG A 251 23.89 11.64 16.98
CA ARG A 251 23.51 13.03 17.22
C ARG A 251 22.36 13.47 16.32
N ALA A 252 22.38 13.10 15.04
CA ALA A 252 21.29 13.43 14.12
C ALA A 252 19.95 12.90 14.64
N THR A 253 19.89 11.68 15.16
CA THR A 253 18.64 11.08 15.62
C THR A 253 18.24 11.44 17.05
N THR A 254 19.17 11.93 17.88
CA THR A 254 18.88 12.29 19.29
C THR A 254 18.80 13.79 19.56
N GLU A 255 19.56 14.61 18.83
CA GLU A 255 19.61 16.08 19.01
C GLU A 255 18.61 16.83 18.12
N SER A 256 17.91 16.12 17.23
CA SER A 256 16.86 16.68 16.39
C SER A 256 15.62 15.79 16.37
N ASN A 257 14.51 16.27 15.80
CA ASN A 257 13.23 15.54 15.73
C ASN A 257 12.83 15.20 14.28
N PRO A 258 13.62 14.39 13.56
CA PRO A 258 13.34 14.01 12.18
C PRO A 258 12.15 13.05 12.09
N GLY A 259 11.46 13.04 10.96
CA GLY A 259 10.40 12.07 10.68
C GLY A 259 10.96 10.66 10.44
N ALA A 260 10.17 9.62 10.71
CA ALA A 260 10.57 8.22 10.49
C ALA A 260 11.06 7.95 9.05
N ALA A 261 10.42 8.57 8.05
CA ALA A 261 10.83 8.45 6.64
C ALA A 261 12.20 9.09 6.35
N GLU A 262 12.67 10.05 7.14
CA GLU A 262 14.00 10.68 7.00
C GLU A 262 15.06 9.79 7.62
N ILE A 263 14.83 9.34 8.85
CA ILE A 263 15.72 8.40 9.57
C ILE A 263 15.92 7.12 8.74
N SER A 264 14.83 6.56 8.21
CA SER A 264 14.87 5.33 7.41
C SER A 264 15.68 5.46 6.12
N ARG A 265 15.56 6.59 5.41
CA ARG A 265 16.37 6.88 4.23
C ARG A 265 17.85 7.00 4.58
N THR A 266 18.14 7.66 5.70
CA THR A 266 19.50 7.88 6.19
C THR A 266 20.14 6.56 6.62
N ARG A 267 19.38 5.69 7.32
CA ARG A 267 19.79 4.32 7.63
C ARG A 267 20.09 3.52 6.37
N SER A 268 19.20 3.56 5.39
CA SER A 268 19.38 2.85 4.11
C SER A 268 20.64 3.32 3.37
N GLN A 269 20.92 4.63 3.41
CA GLN A 269 22.14 5.21 2.84
C GLN A 269 23.40 4.77 3.60
N ALA A 270 23.36 4.72 4.93
CA ALA A 270 24.46 4.22 5.74
C ALA A 270 24.76 2.74 5.45
N ARG A 271 23.72 1.89 5.42
CA ARG A 271 23.85 0.46 5.03
C ARG A 271 24.46 0.30 3.64
N PHE A 272 24.01 1.14 2.70
CA PHE A 272 24.52 1.16 1.33
C PHE A 272 26.01 1.49 1.26
N LEU A 273 26.46 2.51 1.98
CA LEU A 273 27.87 2.91 2.05
C LEU A 273 28.73 1.84 2.73
N LEU A 274 28.28 1.30 3.87
CA LEU A 274 28.96 0.22 4.59
C LEU A 274 29.19 -1.00 3.69
N LYS A 275 28.15 -1.43 2.97
CA LYS A 275 28.27 -2.52 2.00
C LYS A 275 29.29 -2.24 0.89
N SER A 276 29.35 -0.99 0.43
CA SER A 276 30.32 -0.56 -0.60
C SER A 276 31.76 -0.51 -0.08
N LEU A 277 31.93 -0.30 1.22
CA LEU A 277 33.23 -0.34 1.92
C LEU A 277 33.66 -1.77 2.30
N GLY A 278 32.77 -2.77 2.15
CA GLY A 278 33.03 -4.14 2.57
C GLY A 278 32.82 -4.39 4.07
N GLU A 279 32.15 -3.48 4.76
CA GLU A 279 31.80 -3.58 6.18
C GLU A 279 30.45 -4.29 6.39
N ASP A 280 30.12 -4.64 7.65
CA ASP A 280 28.77 -5.08 8.02
C ASP A 280 27.76 -3.96 7.75
N ASP A 281 26.78 -4.21 6.88
CA ASP A 281 25.78 -3.23 6.47
C ASP A 281 24.85 -2.79 7.62
N ARG A 282 24.87 -3.50 8.76
CA ARG A 282 24.10 -3.16 9.96
C ARG A 282 24.94 -2.56 11.09
N ALA A 283 26.23 -2.32 10.90
CA ALA A 283 27.14 -1.84 11.95
C ALA A 283 26.71 -0.51 12.61
N LEU A 284 25.86 0.27 11.95
CA LEU A 284 25.34 1.56 12.42
C LEU A 284 23.83 1.55 12.70
N ASP A 285 23.14 0.40 12.61
CA ASP A 285 21.68 0.34 12.79
C ASP A 285 21.21 0.90 14.14
N SER A 286 22.01 0.72 15.19
CA SER A 286 21.70 1.24 16.54
C SER A 286 21.69 2.76 16.62
N CYS A 287 22.25 3.48 15.65
CA CYS A 287 22.20 4.94 15.58
C CYS A 287 20.83 5.44 15.11
N PHE A 288 20.00 4.58 14.52
CA PHE A 288 18.74 4.95 13.89
C PHE A 288 17.56 4.49 14.73
N ILE A 289 17.08 5.37 15.61
CA ILE A 289 15.89 5.11 16.43
C ILE A 289 14.65 5.29 15.55
N LEU A 290 14.02 4.19 15.17
CA LEU A 290 12.79 4.15 14.39
C LEU A 290 11.70 3.46 15.19
N PRO A 291 10.47 4.02 15.22
CA PRO A 291 9.36 3.29 15.79
C PRO A 291 9.03 2.06 14.94
N ARG A 292 8.20 1.18 15.49
CA ARG A 292 7.77 -0.06 14.83
C ARG A 292 6.33 0.03 14.36
N ILE A 293 6.03 -0.78 13.34
CA ILE A 293 4.66 -1.01 12.87
C ILE A 293 4.09 -2.20 13.62
N GLY A 294 3.08 -1.98 14.45
CA GLY A 294 2.36 -3.04 15.14
C GLY A 294 1.34 -3.69 14.20
N LEU A 295 1.45 -4.99 13.99
CA LEU A 295 0.50 -5.78 13.22
C LEU A 295 -0.23 -6.71 14.18
N PHE A 296 -1.52 -6.45 14.42
CA PHE A 296 -2.25 -7.07 15.53
C PHE A 296 -3.43 -7.92 15.04
N THR A 297 -3.61 -9.07 15.67
CA THR A 297 -4.89 -9.79 15.71
C THR A 297 -5.08 -10.41 17.09
N GLY A 298 -6.32 -10.42 17.59
CA GLY A 298 -6.59 -10.90 18.93
C GLY A 298 -7.91 -11.63 19.09
N HIS A 299 -8.08 -12.22 20.27
CA HIS A 299 -9.35 -12.79 20.66
C HIS A 299 -10.42 -11.73 20.87
N MET A 300 -11.63 -12.05 20.40
CA MET A 300 -12.83 -11.32 20.78
C MET A 300 -13.23 -11.61 22.21
N LEU A 301 -13.97 -10.67 22.82
CA LEU A 301 -14.63 -10.90 24.11
C LEU A 301 -15.55 -12.11 24.04
N ASP A 302 -15.60 -12.88 25.12
CA ASP A 302 -16.44 -14.07 25.21
C ASP A 302 -17.92 -13.71 25.16
N ARG A 303 -18.66 -14.36 24.26
CA ARG A 303 -20.14 -14.31 24.27
C ARG A 303 -20.68 -14.92 25.57
N PRO A 304 -21.87 -14.49 26.04
CA PRO A 304 -22.45 -15.01 27.28
C PRO A 304 -22.69 -16.53 27.27
N ASP A 305 -22.86 -17.12 26.08
CA ASP A 305 -23.11 -18.55 25.85
C ASP A 305 -21.83 -19.38 25.59
N ARG A 306 -20.63 -18.78 25.66
CA ARG A 306 -19.37 -19.51 25.44
C ARG A 306 -19.12 -20.53 26.57
N THR A 307 -18.99 -21.80 26.22
CA THR A 307 -18.80 -22.90 27.19
C THR A 307 -17.45 -22.87 27.89
N ASN A 308 -16.38 -22.56 27.15
CA ASN A 308 -15.03 -22.45 27.68
C ASN A 308 -14.58 -20.99 27.60
N ALA A 309 -14.45 -20.36 28.78
CA ALA A 309 -13.92 -19.01 28.90
C ALA A 309 -12.53 -18.92 28.25
N ARG A 310 -12.34 -17.86 27.46
CA ARG A 310 -11.09 -17.55 26.76
C ARG A 310 -10.71 -16.11 27.01
N PHE A 311 -11.59 -15.16 26.68
CA PHE A 311 -11.42 -13.74 27.01
C PHE A 311 -12.68 -13.14 27.66
N PRO A 312 -12.90 -13.37 28.97
CA PRO A 312 -14.00 -12.73 29.70
C PRO A 312 -13.86 -11.22 29.76
N ALA A 313 -14.99 -10.50 29.67
CA ALA A 313 -15.04 -9.02 29.74
C ALA A 313 -14.40 -8.44 31.02
N ALA A 314 -14.38 -9.19 32.12
CA ALA A 314 -13.74 -8.77 33.36
C ALA A 314 -12.19 -8.63 33.25
N LEU A 315 -11.58 -9.20 32.21
CA LEU A 315 -10.15 -9.11 31.95
C LEU A 315 -9.75 -7.97 31.00
N GLU A 316 -10.72 -7.20 30.50
CA GLU A 316 -10.49 -6.17 29.50
C GLU A 316 -9.39 -5.18 29.93
N GLU A 317 -9.43 -4.67 31.17
CA GLU A 317 -8.43 -3.73 31.68
C GLU A 317 -7.06 -4.38 31.95
N THR A 318 -7.04 -5.66 32.35
CA THR A 318 -5.76 -6.38 32.48
C THR A 318 -5.11 -6.57 31.13
N VAL A 319 -5.88 -7.00 30.12
CA VAL A 319 -5.38 -7.17 28.75
C VAL A 319 -4.97 -5.83 28.13
N ARG A 320 -5.72 -4.74 28.40
CA ARG A 320 -5.35 -3.38 28.00
C ARG A 320 -3.96 -3.01 28.52
N ALA A 321 -3.70 -3.21 29.81
CA ALA A 321 -2.41 -2.88 30.42
C ALA A 321 -1.24 -3.69 29.82
N GLU A 322 -1.46 -4.98 29.52
CA GLU A 322 -0.47 -5.82 28.83
C GLU A 322 -0.20 -5.35 27.40
N ILE A 323 -1.24 -4.95 26.67
CA ILE A 323 -1.12 -4.37 25.32
C ILE A 323 -0.36 -3.04 25.38
N GLU A 324 -0.72 -2.13 26.28
CA GLU A 324 -0.05 -0.84 26.45
C GLU A 324 1.45 -1.02 26.78
N THR A 325 1.77 -1.92 27.72
CA THR A 325 3.16 -2.27 28.07
C THR A 325 3.94 -2.81 26.88
N LEU A 326 3.31 -3.62 26.04
CA LEU A 326 3.93 -4.17 24.84
C LEU A 326 4.19 -3.08 23.79
N ILE A 327 3.21 -2.19 23.55
CA ILE A 327 3.34 -1.06 22.62
C ILE A 327 4.47 -0.14 23.09
N GLU A 328 4.63 0.09 24.40
CA GLU A 328 5.75 0.87 24.97
C GLU A 328 7.09 0.19 24.74
N ARG A 329 7.19 -1.09 25.12
CA ARG A 329 8.43 -1.87 24.97
C ARG A 329 8.90 -1.95 23.50
N GLN A 330 7.96 -2.05 22.57
CA GLN A 330 8.24 -2.21 21.14
C GLN A 330 8.25 -0.88 20.37
N ASP A 331 8.05 0.25 21.04
CA ASP A 331 7.96 1.59 20.43
C ASP A 331 7.03 1.63 19.20
N ILE A 332 5.81 1.12 19.36
CA ILE A 332 4.85 1.04 18.25
C ILE A 332 4.14 2.38 18.09
N SER A 333 4.24 2.96 16.89
CA SER A 333 3.58 4.22 16.53
C SER A 333 2.54 4.08 15.41
N ILE A 334 2.58 2.99 14.63
CA ILE A 334 1.63 2.71 13.54
C ILE A 334 1.01 1.33 13.78
N GLY A 335 -0.32 1.25 13.87
CA GLY A 335 -1.07 0.02 14.10
C GLY A 335 -1.84 -0.45 12.87
N PHE A 336 -1.77 -1.75 12.58
CA PHE A 336 -2.62 -2.44 11.61
C PHE A 336 -3.45 -3.48 12.35
N SER A 337 -4.77 -3.36 12.27
CA SER A 337 -5.69 -4.24 12.98
C SER A 337 -7.07 -4.22 12.32
N SER A 338 -7.89 -5.21 12.62
CA SER A 338 -9.34 -5.05 12.49
C SER A 338 -9.88 -4.31 13.73
N LEU A 339 -11.20 -4.24 13.89
CA LEU A 339 -11.84 -3.59 15.05
C LEU A 339 -12.82 -4.51 15.76
N ALA A 340 -12.52 -5.81 15.80
CA ALA A 340 -13.33 -6.75 16.55
C ALA A 340 -13.32 -6.39 18.06
N CYS A 341 -14.43 -6.62 18.77
CA CYS A 341 -14.50 -6.27 20.19
C CYS A 341 -13.52 -7.11 21.01
N GLY A 342 -12.81 -6.52 21.96
CA GLY A 342 -11.73 -7.20 22.68
C GLY A 342 -10.36 -6.77 22.16
N GLY A 343 -9.47 -7.72 21.86
CA GLY A 343 -8.04 -7.44 21.64
C GLY A 343 -7.77 -6.35 20.60
N ASP A 344 -8.39 -6.47 19.42
CA ASP A 344 -8.20 -5.54 18.30
C ASP A 344 -8.60 -4.11 18.69
N MET A 345 -9.78 -3.93 19.30
CA MET A 345 -10.25 -2.63 19.76
C MET A 345 -9.34 -2.03 20.84
N LEU A 346 -8.88 -2.84 21.80
CA LEU A 346 -7.97 -2.41 22.86
C LEU A 346 -6.61 -1.96 22.30
N PHE A 347 -6.10 -2.67 21.30
CA PHE A 347 -4.85 -2.32 20.62
C PHE A 347 -4.95 -0.97 19.90
N VAL A 348 -6.02 -0.77 19.12
CA VAL A 348 -6.23 0.49 18.39
C VAL A 348 -6.42 1.67 19.35
N GLU A 349 -7.21 1.49 20.41
CA GLU A 349 -7.37 2.50 21.48
C GLU A 349 -6.03 2.90 22.10
N SER A 350 -5.18 1.91 22.38
CA SER A 350 -3.89 2.12 23.03
C SER A 350 -2.89 2.88 22.15
N ILE A 351 -2.92 2.65 20.83
CA ILE A 351 -2.10 3.40 19.87
C ILE A 351 -2.59 4.84 19.75
N LEU A 352 -3.91 5.04 19.55
CA LEU A 352 -4.49 6.38 19.40
C LEU A 352 -4.31 7.23 20.66
N LYS A 353 -4.42 6.63 21.85
CA LYS A 353 -4.16 7.31 23.14
C LYS A 353 -2.74 7.91 23.22
N ARG A 354 -1.79 7.35 22.48
CA ARG A 354 -0.39 7.81 22.40
C ARG A 354 -0.12 8.73 21.21
N GLY A 355 -1.16 9.11 20.46
CA GLY A 355 -1.03 9.92 19.25
C GLY A 355 -0.49 9.14 18.04
N GLY A 356 -0.53 7.80 18.08
CA GLY A 356 -0.10 6.97 16.97
C GLY A 356 -1.13 6.91 15.82
N GLU A 357 -0.70 6.34 14.71
CA GLU A 357 -1.50 6.16 13.49
C GLU A 357 -2.12 4.76 13.47
N VAL A 358 -3.37 4.61 13.00
CA VAL A 358 -4.01 3.28 12.87
C VAL A 358 -4.66 3.09 11.49
N HIS A 359 -4.43 1.92 10.91
CA HIS A 359 -5.02 1.47 9.65
C HIS A 359 -5.95 0.29 9.91
N ILE A 360 -7.23 0.49 9.59
CA ILE A 360 -8.29 -0.48 9.86
C ILE A 360 -8.67 -1.22 8.59
N PHE A 361 -8.72 -2.56 8.68
CA PHE A 361 -9.21 -3.43 7.62
C PHE A 361 -10.43 -4.20 8.11
N LEU A 362 -11.51 -4.12 7.34
CA LEU A 362 -12.77 -4.82 7.59
C LEU A 362 -13.03 -5.82 6.44
N PRO A 363 -13.38 -7.08 6.76
CA PRO A 363 -13.66 -8.09 5.75
C PRO A 363 -14.89 -7.73 4.89
N TYR A 364 -15.85 -7.02 5.48
CA TYR A 364 -17.11 -6.63 4.86
C TYR A 364 -17.67 -5.34 5.45
N ASP A 365 -18.87 -4.94 5.03
CA ASP A 365 -19.48 -3.66 5.38
C ASP A 365 -19.58 -3.45 6.90
N ILE A 366 -19.58 -2.18 7.30
CA ILE A 366 -19.54 -1.76 8.70
C ILE A 366 -20.71 -2.32 9.50
N LYS A 367 -21.93 -2.32 8.94
CA LYS A 367 -23.12 -2.75 9.66
C LYS A 367 -23.02 -4.24 9.98
N THR A 368 -22.71 -5.06 8.98
CA THR A 368 -22.53 -6.49 9.16
C THR A 368 -21.37 -6.79 10.13
N PHE A 369 -20.29 -5.99 10.10
CA PHE A 369 -19.17 -6.13 11.03
C PHE A 369 -19.54 -5.82 12.48
N ILE A 370 -20.35 -4.78 12.72
CA ILE A 370 -20.87 -4.48 14.05
C ILE A 370 -21.66 -5.66 14.61
N GLU A 371 -22.58 -6.21 13.82
CA GLU A 371 -23.45 -7.33 14.24
C GLU A 371 -22.67 -8.62 14.51
N SER A 372 -21.63 -8.91 13.72
CA SER A 372 -20.90 -10.18 13.77
C SER A 372 -19.65 -10.17 14.66
N SER A 373 -19.02 -9.02 14.88
CA SER A 373 -17.70 -8.92 15.52
C SER A 373 -17.59 -7.84 16.61
N VAL A 374 -18.58 -6.95 16.77
CA VAL A 374 -18.52 -5.87 17.78
C VAL A 374 -19.58 -6.07 18.86
N GLN A 375 -20.85 -6.11 18.50
CA GLN A 375 -21.99 -6.20 19.41
C GLN A 375 -22.29 -7.65 19.83
N LEU A 376 -21.26 -8.35 20.32
CA LEU A 376 -21.36 -9.76 20.72
C LEU A 376 -21.84 -9.98 22.16
N ILE A 377 -21.78 -8.93 22.97
CA ILE A 377 -22.22 -8.91 24.37
C ILE A 377 -23.19 -7.74 24.56
N PRO A 378 -24.12 -7.80 25.54
CA PRO A 378 -25.14 -6.77 25.75
C PRO A 378 -24.54 -5.51 26.40
N ARG A 379 -23.64 -4.83 25.70
CA ARG A 379 -22.95 -3.60 26.08
C ARG A 379 -23.08 -2.58 24.95
N ASN A 380 -23.62 -1.41 25.28
CA ASN A 380 -23.85 -0.35 24.30
C ASN A 380 -22.56 0.44 23.99
N ASP A 381 -21.58 0.45 24.89
CA ASP A 381 -20.35 1.23 24.74
C ASP A 381 -19.44 0.72 23.60
N LEU A 382 -19.55 -0.56 23.21
CA LEU A 382 -18.70 -1.14 22.17
C LEU A 382 -18.94 -0.53 20.79
N THR A 383 -20.19 -0.24 20.44
CA THR A 383 -20.53 0.39 19.15
C THR A 383 -20.07 1.85 19.12
N GLU A 384 -20.21 2.57 20.24
CA GLU A 384 -19.73 3.95 20.38
C GLU A 384 -18.20 4.03 20.26
N ARG A 385 -17.48 3.12 20.95
CA ARG A 385 -16.02 2.97 20.83
C ARG A 385 -15.61 2.64 19.41
N PHE A 386 -16.25 1.66 18.79
CA PHE A 386 -15.99 1.28 17.40
C PHE A 386 -16.11 2.48 16.45
N GLN A 387 -17.19 3.27 16.57
CA GLN A 387 -17.39 4.45 15.73
C GLN A 387 -16.30 5.51 15.99
N TYR A 388 -15.98 5.79 17.26
CA TYR A 388 -14.91 6.70 17.63
C TYR A 388 -13.56 6.29 17.00
N LEU A 389 -13.23 5.00 17.02
CA LEU A 389 -11.98 4.49 16.45
C LEU A 389 -11.97 4.58 14.92
N LEU A 390 -13.10 4.34 14.25
CA LEU A 390 -13.20 4.57 12.81
C LEU A 390 -12.98 6.04 12.45
N ASP A 391 -13.61 6.96 13.17
CA ASP A 391 -13.53 8.40 12.90
C ASP A 391 -12.10 8.96 13.11
N ASN A 392 -11.30 8.30 13.95
CA ASN A 392 -9.91 8.67 14.23
C ASN A 392 -8.87 7.79 13.50
N ALA A 393 -9.30 6.83 12.68
CA ALA A 393 -8.39 5.99 11.91
C ALA A 393 -7.76 6.77 10.74
N ALA A 394 -6.48 6.54 10.48
CA ALA A 394 -5.80 7.14 9.34
C ALA A 394 -6.23 6.56 7.99
N SER A 395 -6.71 5.31 8.00
CA SER A 395 -7.39 4.73 6.85
C SER A 395 -8.33 3.60 7.27
N ILE A 396 -9.46 3.50 6.57
CA ILE A 396 -10.37 2.37 6.64
C ILE A 396 -10.39 1.67 5.28
N ARG A 397 -10.35 0.34 5.28
CA ARG A 397 -10.42 -0.50 4.08
C ARG A 397 -11.48 -1.58 4.27
N ILE A 398 -12.58 -1.45 3.53
CA ILE A 398 -13.61 -2.49 3.42
C ILE A 398 -13.27 -3.34 2.20
N LEU A 399 -13.00 -4.62 2.41
CA LEU A 399 -12.47 -5.48 1.34
C LEU A 399 -13.56 -6.07 0.44
N ASN A 400 -14.75 -6.31 1.00
CA ASN A 400 -15.92 -6.76 0.25
C ASN A 400 -17.23 -6.27 0.89
N GLU A 401 -17.82 -5.20 0.35
CA GLU A 401 -19.11 -4.64 0.84
C GLU A 401 -20.24 -5.68 0.94
N GLU A 402 -20.19 -6.76 0.15
CA GLU A 402 -21.21 -7.82 0.14
C GLU A 402 -20.67 -9.16 0.68
N GLY A 403 -19.68 -9.13 1.59
CA GLY A 403 -19.10 -10.34 2.18
C GLY A 403 -20.08 -11.10 3.09
N ASP A 404 -19.96 -12.44 3.14
CA ASP A 404 -20.72 -13.28 4.07
C ASP A 404 -19.96 -13.38 5.41
N PRO A 405 -20.53 -12.90 6.54
CA PRO A 405 -19.90 -13.02 7.87
C PRO A 405 -19.76 -14.46 8.37
N ASN A 406 -20.38 -15.43 7.68
CA ASN A 406 -20.30 -16.85 8.00
C ASN A 406 -19.28 -17.61 7.14
N ASP A 407 -18.57 -16.92 6.25
CA ASP A 407 -17.51 -17.53 5.43
C ASP A 407 -16.13 -17.20 6.00
N ASP A 408 -15.44 -18.22 6.48
CA ASP A 408 -14.09 -18.14 7.04
C ASP A 408 -13.07 -17.54 6.04
N ALA A 409 -13.30 -17.68 4.73
CA ALA A 409 -12.42 -17.12 3.69
C ALA A 409 -12.40 -15.59 3.71
N ALA A 410 -13.47 -14.93 4.17
CA ALA A 410 -13.51 -13.47 4.27
C ALA A 410 -12.53 -12.96 5.35
N PHE A 411 -12.46 -13.66 6.49
CA PHE A 411 -11.52 -13.33 7.57
C PHE A 411 -10.07 -13.68 7.20
N ASP A 412 -9.82 -14.84 6.59
CA ASP A 412 -8.48 -15.21 6.11
C ASP A 412 -7.98 -14.20 5.07
N TYR A 413 -8.82 -13.84 4.10
CA TYR A 413 -8.50 -12.80 3.11
C TYR A 413 -8.21 -11.45 3.77
N CYS A 414 -9.01 -11.03 4.75
CA CYS A 414 -8.80 -9.79 5.47
C CYS A 414 -7.46 -9.76 6.20
N ASN A 415 -7.14 -10.81 6.96
CA ASN A 415 -5.89 -10.88 7.70
C ASN A 415 -4.66 -10.95 6.78
N ARG A 416 -4.76 -11.58 5.60
CA ARG A 416 -3.67 -11.60 4.61
C ARG A 416 -3.46 -10.24 3.94
N VAL A 417 -4.54 -9.57 3.53
CA VAL A 417 -4.46 -8.24 2.91
C VAL A 417 -3.95 -7.21 3.91
N LEU A 418 -4.43 -7.26 5.16
CA LEU A 418 -3.98 -6.40 6.26
C LEU A 418 -2.47 -6.58 6.51
N ALA A 419 -1.99 -7.82 6.63
CA ALA A 419 -0.56 -8.09 6.83
C ALA A 419 0.29 -7.68 5.61
N GLY A 420 -0.20 -7.94 4.40
CA GLY A 420 0.45 -7.50 3.15
C GLY A 420 0.56 -5.99 3.06
N ALA A 421 -0.49 -5.25 3.45
CA ALA A 421 -0.46 -3.79 3.50
C ALA A 421 0.54 -3.27 4.54
N ALA A 422 0.65 -3.92 5.71
CA ALA A 422 1.66 -3.60 6.71
C ALA A 422 3.09 -3.83 6.18
N ILE A 423 3.32 -4.90 5.40
CA ILE A 423 4.60 -5.15 4.72
C ILE A 423 4.93 -4.05 3.72
N LEU A 424 3.98 -3.67 2.87
CA LEU A 424 4.19 -2.59 1.90
C LEU A 424 4.50 -1.25 2.60
N LYS A 425 3.79 -0.94 3.69
CA LYS A 425 4.06 0.27 4.51
C LYS A 425 5.41 0.19 5.23
N SER A 426 5.78 -0.99 5.74
CA SER A 426 7.10 -1.25 6.36
C SER A 426 8.24 -1.05 5.39
N GLN A 427 8.13 -1.58 4.17
CA GLN A 427 9.12 -1.37 3.11
C GLN A 427 9.24 0.10 2.74
N PHE A 428 8.10 0.79 2.64
CA PHE A 428 8.06 2.20 2.29
C PHE A 428 8.70 3.10 3.36
N LEU A 429 8.35 2.88 4.63
CA LEU A 429 8.88 3.65 5.75
C LEU A 429 10.22 3.12 6.25
N GLY A 430 10.69 1.98 5.75
CA GLY A 430 11.79 1.20 6.31
C GLY A 430 11.68 1.04 7.82
N MET A 431 10.49 0.75 8.34
CA MET A 431 10.23 0.48 9.75
C MET A 431 10.02 -1.01 9.96
N ASP A 432 10.47 -1.56 11.09
CA ASP A 432 10.30 -2.98 11.38
C ASP A 432 8.87 -3.29 11.86
N ILE A 433 8.33 -4.43 11.43
CA ILE A 433 7.02 -4.91 11.89
C ILE A 433 7.17 -5.64 13.22
N ALA A 434 6.27 -5.36 14.16
CA ALA A 434 6.04 -6.12 15.37
C ALA A 434 4.71 -6.89 15.22
N PRO A 435 4.73 -8.17 14.79
CA PRO A 435 3.53 -8.99 14.73
C PRO A 435 3.12 -9.43 16.14
N ILE A 436 1.87 -9.16 16.51
CA ILE A 436 1.33 -9.35 17.86
C ILE A 436 0.06 -10.19 17.80
N LEU A 437 0.03 -11.24 18.62
CA LEU A 437 -1.13 -12.12 18.78
C LEU A 437 -1.60 -12.08 20.24
N LEU A 438 -2.85 -11.68 20.48
CA LEU A 438 -3.54 -12.02 21.72
C LEU A 438 -4.15 -13.41 21.57
N TRP A 439 -3.48 -14.43 22.11
CA TRP A 439 -3.78 -15.83 21.79
C TRP A 439 -3.64 -16.75 23.01
N ASP A 440 -4.50 -17.77 23.07
CA ASP A 440 -4.53 -18.80 24.13
C ASP A 440 -3.76 -20.09 23.78
N GLY A 441 -3.05 -20.09 22.65
CA GLY A 441 -2.26 -21.24 22.20
C GLY A 441 -3.07 -22.38 21.58
N LYS A 442 -4.37 -22.22 21.36
CA LYS A 442 -5.26 -23.27 20.84
C LYS A 442 -5.72 -23.01 19.39
N PRO A 443 -6.08 -24.05 18.63
CA PRO A 443 -6.70 -23.90 17.32
C PRO A 443 -8.01 -23.10 17.41
N GLY A 444 -8.32 -22.33 16.37
CA GLY A 444 -9.56 -21.55 16.28
C GLY A 444 -10.81 -22.40 15.99
N ASP A 445 -11.99 -21.78 16.09
CA ASP A 445 -13.29 -22.40 15.85
C ASP A 445 -13.66 -22.51 14.33
N GLY A 446 -12.80 -21.98 13.45
CA GLY A 446 -12.92 -21.87 11.98
C GLY A 446 -11.63 -21.34 11.30
N GLY A 447 -11.62 -21.26 9.97
CA GLY A 447 -10.54 -20.66 9.17
C GLY A 447 -10.41 -19.14 9.38
N GLY A 448 -9.20 -18.61 9.19
CA GLY A 448 -8.93 -17.18 9.43
C GLY A 448 -8.73 -16.80 10.91
N GLY A 449 -8.76 -17.76 11.84
CA GLY A 449 -8.47 -17.54 13.25
C GLY A 449 -7.00 -17.25 13.56
N THR A 450 -6.71 -16.87 14.80
CA THR A 450 -5.38 -16.47 15.30
C THR A 450 -4.28 -17.51 15.02
N GLU A 451 -4.62 -18.80 15.01
CA GLU A 451 -3.70 -19.90 14.70
C GLU A 451 -3.28 -19.92 13.22
N SER A 452 -4.24 -19.80 12.27
CA SER A 452 -3.91 -19.70 10.85
C SER A 452 -3.06 -18.46 10.57
N VAL A 453 -3.37 -17.34 11.26
CA VAL A 453 -2.60 -16.10 11.16
C VAL A 453 -1.15 -16.30 11.61
N ARG A 454 -0.94 -16.94 12.76
CA ARG A 454 0.39 -17.28 13.26
C ARG A 454 1.20 -18.05 12.20
N HIS A 455 0.60 -19.09 11.62
CA HIS A 455 1.30 -19.97 10.70
C HIS A 455 1.87 -19.22 9.49
N TYR A 456 1.07 -18.37 8.82
CA TYR A 456 1.60 -17.64 7.67
C TYR A 456 2.44 -16.42 8.06
N TRP A 457 2.21 -15.79 9.22
CA TRP A 457 3.08 -14.72 9.72
C TRP A 457 4.50 -15.19 10.02
N GLU A 458 4.68 -16.39 10.59
CA GLU A 458 6.02 -16.96 10.86
C GLU A 458 6.86 -17.09 9.59
N HIS A 459 6.22 -17.31 8.44
CA HIS A 459 6.90 -17.44 7.15
C HIS A 459 7.03 -16.09 6.42
N ALA A 460 6.02 -15.22 6.54
CA ALA A 460 5.91 -14.02 5.74
C ALA A 460 6.54 -12.78 6.38
N ILE A 461 6.64 -12.71 7.70
CA ILE A 461 7.14 -11.51 8.41
C ILE A 461 8.46 -11.84 9.09
N SER A 462 9.46 -11.00 8.84
CA SER A 462 10.76 -11.10 9.50
C SER A 462 10.62 -10.64 10.96
N GLY A 463 10.99 -11.51 11.90
CA GLY A 463 11.01 -11.18 13.33
C GLY A 463 10.25 -12.19 14.18
N LYS A 464 10.38 -12.06 15.50
CA LYS A 464 9.67 -12.89 16.46
C LYS A 464 8.23 -12.39 16.58
N ILE A 465 7.25 -13.30 16.47
CA ILE A 465 5.87 -13.02 16.82
C ILE A 465 5.75 -12.87 18.33
N GLU A 466 5.19 -11.75 18.76
CA GLU A 466 4.90 -11.47 20.16
C GLU A 466 3.53 -12.06 20.51
N ILE A 467 3.52 -12.99 21.45
CA ILE A 467 2.29 -13.63 21.93
C ILE A 467 1.97 -13.04 23.29
N LEU A 468 0.82 -12.37 23.40
CA LEU A 468 0.17 -12.05 24.66
C LEU A 468 -0.64 -13.27 25.09
N PRO A 469 -0.19 -14.03 26.11
CA PRO A 469 -0.71 -15.36 26.41
C PRO A 469 -2.04 -15.27 27.19
N MET A 470 -3.15 -15.26 26.46
CA MET A 470 -4.49 -15.12 27.05
C MET A 470 -4.82 -16.25 28.02
N ASP A 471 -4.30 -17.45 27.78
CA ASP A 471 -4.43 -18.61 28.67
C ASP A 471 -3.79 -18.36 30.05
N ARG A 472 -2.59 -17.76 30.08
CA ARG A 472 -1.89 -17.40 31.32
C ARG A 472 -2.58 -16.24 32.03
N ILE A 473 -2.98 -15.20 31.30
CA ILE A 473 -3.70 -14.04 31.86
C ILE A 473 -4.99 -14.52 32.54
N LEU A 474 -5.75 -15.41 31.89
CA LEU A 474 -6.96 -15.98 32.45
C LEU A 474 -6.66 -16.88 33.67
N ALA A 475 -5.67 -17.77 33.58
CA ALA A 475 -5.29 -18.65 34.68
C ALA A 475 -4.88 -17.86 35.95
N ASP A 476 -4.07 -16.82 35.77
CA ASP A 476 -3.63 -15.95 36.86
C ASP A 476 -4.80 -15.19 37.50
N ALA A 477 -5.74 -14.71 36.69
CA ALA A 477 -6.92 -14.02 37.21
C ALA A 477 -7.86 -14.97 37.99
N LEU A 478 -8.06 -16.20 37.50
CA LEU A 478 -8.81 -17.24 38.22
C LEU A 478 -8.13 -17.59 39.55
N ALA A 479 -6.80 -17.72 39.56
CA ALA A 479 -6.03 -17.94 40.78
C ALA A 479 -6.15 -16.77 41.78
N ARG A 480 -6.35 -15.55 41.30
CA ARG A 480 -6.61 -14.34 42.10
C ARG A 480 -8.09 -14.14 42.46
N GLY A 481 -8.95 -15.12 42.17
CA GLY A 481 -10.36 -15.12 42.59
C GLY A 481 -11.34 -14.51 41.60
N LEU A 482 -10.99 -14.38 40.32
CA LEU A 482 -11.95 -14.02 39.28
C LEU A 482 -13.10 -15.03 39.26
N SER A 483 -14.32 -14.57 39.50
CA SER A 483 -15.52 -15.38 39.30
C SER A 483 -15.97 -15.28 37.85
N LEU A 484 -16.04 -16.40 37.15
CA LEU A 484 -16.65 -16.45 35.84
C LEU A 484 -18.18 -16.33 35.96
N PRO A 485 -18.87 -15.71 34.98
CA PRO A 485 -20.32 -15.74 34.91
C PRO A 485 -20.81 -17.19 34.93
N LYS A 486 -21.87 -17.48 35.70
CA LYS A 486 -22.54 -18.78 35.61
C LYS A 486 -23.16 -18.91 34.22
N LEU A 487 -22.88 -20.01 33.53
CA LEU A 487 -23.51 -20.33 32.25
C LEU A 487 -25.03 -20.26 32.42
N GLU A 488 -25.71 -19.33 31.76
CA GLU A 488 -27.16 -19.44 31.62
C GLU A 488 -27.41 -20.66 30.75
N SER A 489 -28.08 -21.68 31.31
CA SER A 489 -28.45 -22.89 30.60
C SER A 489 -29.54 -22.57 29.57
N THR A 490 -29.18 -21.87 28.51
CA THR A 490 -30.00 -21.82 27.31
C THR A 490 -29.65 -23.08 26.53
N THR A 491 -30.53 -24.07 26.62
CA THR A 491 -30.64 -25.18 25.66
C THR A 491 -30.98 -24.60 24.28
N LYS A 492 -30.05 -23.89 23.66
CA LYS A 492 -29.96 -23.79 22.21
C LYS A 492 -28.80 -24.67 21.83
N SER A 493 -29.14 -25.91 21.51
CA SER A 493 -28.26 -26.84 20.83
C SER A 493 -27.55 -26.05 19.72
N GLN A 494 -26.22 -25.91 19.84
CA GLN A 494 -25.37 -25.58 18.70
C GLN A 494 -25.44 -26.77 17.75
N ILE A 495 -26.56 -26.90 17.05
CA ILE A 495 -26.52 -27.40 15.70
C ILE A 495 -25.79 -26.28 14.97
N LYS A 496 -24.45 -26.37 14.86
CA LYS A 496 -23.75 -25.83 13.69
C LYS A 496 -24.53 -26.48 12.56
N ALA A 497 -25.51 -25.77 12.01
CA ALA A 497 -26.19 -26.24 10.82
C ALA A 497 -25.03 -26.42 9.86
N ILE A 498 -24.69 -27.67 9.57
CA ILE A 498 -23.79 -28.01 8.47
C ILE A 498 -24.62 -27.62 7.25
N SER A 499 -24.73 -26.33 7.00
CA SER A 499 -25.19 -25.84 5.74
C SER A 499 -24.14 -26.37 4.79
N LYS A 500 -24.54 -27.22 3.86
CA LYS A 500 -23.76 -27.57 2.68
C LYS A 500 -23.58 -26.32 1.81
N ARG A 501 -22.98 -25.27 2.37
CA ARG A 501 -22.60 -24.05 1.65
C ARG A 501 -21.29 -24.36 0.96
N THR A 502 -21.20 -23.94 -0.29
CA THR A 502 -19.95 -23.95 -1.03
C THR A 502 -19.06 -22.87 -0.41
N PRO A 503 -17.92 -23.21 0.22
CA PRO A 503 -17.03 -22.21 0.78
C PRO A 503 -16.41 -21.36 -0.33
N GLN A 504 -16.12 -20.09 -0.03
CA GLN A 504 -15.30 -19.29 -0.92
C GLN A 504 -13.83 -19.71 -0.84
N GLU A 505 -13.12 -19.47 -1.93
CA GLU A 505 -11.68 -19.69 -2.04
C GLU A 505 -11.02 -18.38 -2.49
N ILE A 506 -9.88 -18.02 -1.89
CA ILE A 506 -9.10 -16.88 -2.37
C ILE A 506 -8.44 -17.28 -3.69
N ARG A 507 -8.77 -16.58 -4.77
CA ARG A 507 -8.22 -16.81 -6.12
C ARG A 507 -7.72 -15.52 -6.72
N ALA A 508 -6.72 -15.63 -7.58
CA ALA A 508 -6.29 -14.52 -8.43
C ALA A 508 -6.99 -14.58 -9.78
N MET A 509 -7.33 -13.43 -10.33
CA MET A 509 -8.12 -13.28 -11.54
C MET A 509 -7.41 -12.31 -12.48
N LEU A 510 -7.48 -12.61 -13.78
CA LEU A 510 -6.94 -11.81 -14.86
C LEU A 510 -8.03 -11.56 -15.89
N PHE A 511 -8.17 -10.29 -16.28
CA PHE A 511 -9.03 -9.85 -17.39
C PHE A 511 -8.17 -9.09 -18.40
N THR A 512 -8.40 -9.36 -19.68
CA THR A 512 -7.77 -8.61 -20.78
C THR A 512 -8.78 -8.20 -21.82
N ASP A 513 -8.46 -7.12 -22.54
CA ASP A 513 -9.20 -6.66 -23.71
C ASP A 513 -8.21 -6.09 -24.74
N VAL A 514 -8.48 -6.29 -26.04
CA VAL A 514 -7.64 -5.77 -27.12
C VAL A 514 -8.09 -4.36 -27.45
N VAL A 515 -7.13 -3.43 -27.42
CA VAL A 515 -7.39 -2.01 -27.65
C VAL A 515 -7.99 -1.79 -29.04
N GLN A 516 -9.19 -1.22 -29.06
CA GLN A 516 -9.95 -0.87 -30.29
C GLN A 516 -10.29 -2.07 -31.18
N PHE A 517 -10.42 -3.27 -30.62
CA PHE A 517 -10.78 -4.48 -31.37
C PHE A 517 -12.09 -4.34 -32.15
N SER A 518 -13.07 -3.64 -31.60
CA SER A 518 -14.37 -3.37 -32.27
C SER A 518 -14.27 -2.60 -33.59
N LYS A 519 -13.13 -1.95 -33.87
CA LYS A 519 -12.87 -1.25 -35.14
C LYS A 519 -12.16 -2.13 -36.17
N TRP A 520 -11.85 -3.37 -35.83
CA TRP A 520 -11.09 -4.26 -36.71
C TRP A 520 -11.98 -4.83 -37.82
N PRO A 521 -11.44 -5.02 -39.05
CA PRO A 521 -12.18 -5.70 -40.11
C PRO A 521 -12.49 -7.16 -39.73
N GLU A 522 -13.71 -7.61 -40.00
CA GLU A 522 -14.20 -8.97 -39.70
C GLU A 522 -13.28 -10.09 -40.21
N ASN A 523 -12.70 -9.91 -41.40
CA ASN A 523 -11.78 -10.89 -42.00
C ASN A 523 -10.46 -11.08 -41.23
N SER A 524 -10.19 -10.22 -40.25
CA SER A 524 -8.96 -10.25 -39.45
C SER A 524 -9.12 -11.08 -38.18
N ILE A 525 -10.36 -11.38 -37.79
CA ILE A 525 -10.67 -12.14 -36.56
C ILE A 525 -10.08 -13.56 -36.62
N PRO A 526 -10.20 -14.34 -37.71
CA PRO A 526 -9.58 -15.67 -37.77
C PRO A 526 -8.06 -15.63 -37.58
N ASN A 527 -7.37 -14.66 -38.20
CA ASN A 527 -5.93 -14.49 -38.06
C ASN A 527 -5.55 -14.05 -36.64
N PHE A 528 -6.38 -13.24 -35.98
CA PHE A 528 -6.19 -12.90 -34.56
C PHE A 528 -6.27 -14.14 -33.67
N ILE A 529 -7.29 -14.98 -33.85
CA ILE A 529 -7.42 -16.24 -33.08
C ILE A 529 -6.21 -17.13 -33.33
N HIS A 530 -5.80 -17.33 -34.59
CA HIS A 530 -4.65 -18.16 -34.92
C HIS A 530 -3.34 -17.61 -34.35
N GLU A 531 -3.04 -16.33 -34.60
CA GLU A 531 -1.74 -15.75 -34.24
C GLU A 531 -1.63 -15.42 -32.76
N PHE A 532 -2.61 -14.73 -32.19
CA PHE A 532 -2.55 -14.29 -30.80
C PHE A 532 -2.94 -15.42 -29.85
N PHE A 533 -4.16 -15.98 -29.95
CA PHE A 533 -4.55 -17.06 -29.04
C PHE A 533 -3.71 -18.33 -29.24
N GLY A 534 -3.22 -18.61 -30.45
CA GLY A 534 -2.26 -19.70 -30.69
C GLY A 534 -0.96 -19.52 -29.89
N ARG A 535 -0.43 -18.29 -29.79
CA ARG A 535 0.76 -18.01 -28.95
C ARG A 535 0.44 -18.02 -27.45
N VAL A 536 -0.72 -17.52 -27.04
CA VAL A 536 -1.17 -17.59 -25.65
C VAL A 536 -1.37 -19.05 -25.20
N ALA A 537 -1.83 -19.93 -26.09
CA ALA A 537 -1.96 -21.36 -25.82
C ALA A 537 -0.62 -22.00 -25.45
N VAL A 538 0.49 -21.54 -26.03
CA VAL A 538 1.84 -22.00 -25.67
C VAL A 538 2.19 -21.63 -24.23
N ILE A 539 1.80 -20.44 -23.73
CA ILE A 539 1.98 -20.11 -22.29
C ILE A 539 1.26 -21.14 -21.43
N ASN A 540 0.02 -21.48 -21.80
CA ASN A 540 -0.80 -22.43 -21.04
C ASN A 540 -0.26 -23.88 -21.06
N GLU A 541 0.54 -24.24 -22.05
CA GLU A 541 1.19 -25.56 -22.16
C GLU A 541 2.55 -25.63 -21.46
N TYR A 542 3.33 -24.54 -21.47
CA TYR A 542 4.74 -24.56 -21.06
C TYR A 542 5.08 -23.68 -19.85
N CYS A 543 4.17 -22.83 -19.40
CA CYS A 543 4.35 -22.07 -18.17
C CYS A 543 3.74 -22.83 -16.99
N ASP A 544 4.50 -22.98 -15.90
CA ASP A 544 4.00 -23.55 -14.64
C ASP A 544 2.83 -22.75 -14.04
N ALA A 545 2.58 -21.54 -14.53
CA ALA A 545 1.47 -20.68 -14.15
C ALA A 545 0.15 -20.98 -14.91
N LYS A 546 -0.29 -22.23 -14.90
CA LYS A 546 -1.52 -22.63 -15.60
C LYS A 546 -2.78 -22.11 -14.89
N PRO A 547 -3.73 -21.47 -15.59
CA PRO A 547 -5.01 -21.08 -15.01
C PRO A 547 -5.87 -22.30 -14.65
N LEU A 548 -6.57 -22.20 -13.51
CA LEU A 548 -7.61 -23.14 -13.07
C LEU A 548 -8.88 -23.04 -13.94
N TYR A 549 -9.15 -21.83 -14.43
CA TYR A 549 -10.23 -21.55 -15.37
C TYR A 549 -9.74 -20.57 -16.42
N LEU A 550 -10.05 -20.84 -17.68
CA LEU A 550 -9.74 -19.99 -18.81
C LEU A 550 -10.96 -19.94 -19.73
N ASN A 551 -11.37 -18.73 -20.08
CA ASN A 551 -12.41 -18.49 -21.05
C ASN A 551 -12.14 -17.24 -21.88
N THR A 552 -12.65 -17.24 -23.10
CA THR A 552 -12.55 -16.11 -24.03
C THR A 552 -13.93 -15.64 -24.46
N TRP A 553 -14.11 -14.33 -24.60
CA TRP A 553 -15.31 -13.73 -25.20
C TRP A 553 -14.89 -12.68 -26.22
N GLY A 554 -14.96 -13.02 -27.51
CA GLY A 554 -14.36 -12.21 -28.55
C GLY A 554 -12.84 -12.18 -28.38
N ASP A 555 -12.29 -10.98 -28.18
CA ASP A 555 -10.88 -10.71 -27.93
C ASP A 555 -10.47 -10.74 -26.45
N ALA A 556 -11.45 -10.75 -25.55
CA ALA A 556 -11.20 -10.74 -24.12
C ALA A 556 -10.78 -12.11 -23.58
N ILE A 557 -9.81 -12.13 -22.66
CA ILE A 557 -9.40 -13.31 -21.89
C ILE A 557 -9.82 -13.10 -20.43
N CYS A 558 -10.49 -14.10 -19.87
CA CYS A 558 -10.77 -14.20 -18.45
C CYS A 558 -10.12 -15.47 -17.91
N ALA A 559 -9.22 -15.30 -16.95
CA ALA A 559 -8.48 -16.41 -16.34
C ALA A 559 -8.53 -16.33 -14.81
N VAL A 560 -8.59 -17.49 -14.16
CA VAL A 560 -8.53 -17.65 -12.70
C VAL A 560 -7.36 -18.55 -12.35
N PHE A 561 -6.58 -18.15 -11.35
CA PHE A 561 -5.37 -18.82 -10.90
C PHE A 561 -5.49 -19.16 -9.42
N GLU A 562 -4.68 -20.13 -9.00
CA GLU A 562 -4.63 -20.56 -7.61
C GLU A 562 -4.18 -19.44 -6.68
N ASN A 563 -3.19 -18.64 -7.09
CA ASN A 563 -2.60 -17.57 -6.31
C ASN A 563 -2.10 -16.40 -7.18
N VAL A 564 -1.67 -15.32 -6.52
CA VAL A 564 -1.18 -14.07 -7.16
C VAL A 564 0.13 -14.27 -7.91
N GLU A 565 0.99 -15.19 -7.47
CA GLU A 565 2.28 -15.48 -8.11
C GLU A 565 2.06 -16.02 -9.54
N MET A 566 1.20 -17.04 -9.67
CA MET A 566 0.84 -17.61 -10.97
C MET A 566 0.18 -16.57 -11.87
N ALA A 567 -0.78 -15.80 -11.35
CA ALA A 567 -1.45 -14.76 -12.14
C ALA A 567 -0.48 -13.69 -12.66
N GLY A 568 0.46 -13.23 -11.83
CA GLY A 568 1.47 -12.25 -12.22
C GLY A 568 2.45 -12.79 -13.26
N ARG A 569 2.94 -14.03 -13.08
CA ARG A 569 3.81 -14.70 -14.07
C ARG A 569 3.12 -14.86 -15.42
N PHE A 570 1.86 -15.30 -15.43
CA PHE A 570 1.08 -15.42 -16.66
C PHE A 570 0.87 -14.06 -17.33
N ALA A 571 0.54 -13.02 -16.57
CA ALA A 571 0.37 -11.66 -17.09
C ALA A 571 1.66 -11.12 -17.74
N LEU A 572 2.81 -11.35 -17.11
CA LEU A 572 4.11 -10.96 -17.64
C LEU A 572 4.46 -11.73 -18.92
N ALA A 573 4.24 -13.04 -18.95
CA ALA A 573 4.44 -13.84 -20.16
C ALA A 573 3.56 -13.34 -21.31
N LEU A 574 2.29 -13.04 -21.02
CA LEU A 574 1.36 -12.49 -21.99
C LEU A 574 1.83 -11.12 -22.53
N GLN A 575 2.31 -10.24 -21.66
CA GLN A 575 2.88 -8.95 -22.06
C GLN A 575 4.16 -9.12 -22.88
N SER A 576 5.01 -10.13 -22.57
CA SER A 576 6.22 -10.44 -23.33
C SER A 576 5.89 -10.81 -24.78
N ILE A 577 4.93 -11.71 -24.99
CA ILE A 577 4.47 -12.10 -26.33
C ILE A 577 4.08 -10.88 -27.16
N LEU A 578 3.35 -9.94 -26.56
CA LEU A 578 2.93 -8.71 -27.24
C LEU A 578 4.09 -7.82 -27.63
N ARG A 579 5.09 -7.70 -26.76
CA ARG A 579 6.25 -6.82 -26.98
C ARG A 579 7.28 -7.41 -27.95
N GLU A 580 7.47 -8.73 -27.91
CA GLU A 580 8.53 -9.42 -28.66
C GLU A 580 8.07 -9.87 -30.05
N THR A 581 6.77 -9.96 -30.28
CA THR A 581 6.22 -10.34 -31.60
C THR A 581 6.13 -9.13 -32.52
N ASP A 582 6.76 -9.20 -33.71
CA ASP A 582 6.50 -8.24 -34.78
C ASP A 582 5.18 -8.59 -35.50
N TRP A 583 4.07 -8.09 -34.96
CA TRP A 583 2.71 -8.36 -35.44
C TRP A 583 2.43 -7.89 -36.88
N LYS A 584 3.29 -7.04 -37.46
CA LYS A 584 3.17 -6.64 -38.87
C LYS A 584 3.66 -7.72 -39.82
N THR A 585 4.53 -8.60 -39.34
CA THR A 585 5.10 -9.72 -40.11
C THR A 585 4.28 -11.00 -40.00
N THR A 586 3.39 -11.09 -39.01
CA THR A 586 2.46 -12.21 -38.88
C THR A 586 1.29 -12.08 -39.85
N ASP A 587 0.45 -13.12 -39.95
CA ASP A 587 -0.78 -13.09 -40.74
C ASP A 587 -1.80 -12.04 -40.26
N LEU A 588 -1.60 -11.47 -39.06
CA LEU A 588 -2.42 -10.39 -38.52
C LEU A 588 -2.14 -9.04 -39.21
N LYS A 589 -0.89 -8.82 -39.66
CA LYS A 589 -0.41 -7.63 -40.39
C LYS A 589 -0.80 -6.28 -39.77
N ARG A 590 -0.90 -6.20 -38.44
CA ARG A 590 -1.24 -4.96 -37.70
C ARG A 590 -0.62 -4.98 -36.31
N ASP A 591 -0.48 -3.80 -35.70
CA ASP A 591 -0.03 -3.69 -34.31
C ASP A 591 -1.13 -4.19 -33.33
N LEU A 592 -0.72 -4.83 -32.25
CA LEU A 592 -1.61 -5.41 -31.24
C LEU A 592 -1.23 -4.89 -29.86
N ARG A 593 -2.21 -4.32 -29.15
CA ARG A 593 -2.05 -3.85 -27.76
C ARG A 593 -3.22 -4.34 -26.95
N ILE A 594 -2.96 -4.75 -25.71
CA ILE A 594 -4.00 -5.18 -24.79
C ILE A 594 -3.90 -4.41 -23.48
N ARG A 595 -5.03 -4.31 -22.78
CA ARG A 595 -5.10 -3.90 -21.38
C ARG A 595 -5.17 -5.15 -20.53
N ILE A 596 -4.47 -5.18 -19.39
CA ILE A 596 -4.46 -6.32 -18.48
C ILE A 596 -4.83 -5.82 -17.07
N GLY A 597 -5.88 -6.38 -16.49
CA GLY A 597 -6.32 -6.14 -15.12
C GLY A 597 -6.17 -7.38 -14.24
N LEU A 598 -5.59 -7.21 -13.05
CA LEU A 598 -5.37 -8.25 -12.05
C LEU A 598 -6.06 -7.91 -10.72
N HIS A 599 -6.68 -8.91 -10.11
CA HIS A 599 -7.24 -8.81 -8.77
C HIS A 599 -7.14 -10.16 -8.07
N ALA A 600 -7.22 -10.17 -6.75
CA ALA A 600 -7.36 -11.41 -5.98
C ALA A 600 -8.32 -11.20 -4.81
N GLY A 601 -9.13 -12.23 -4.53
CA GLY A 601 -10.09 -12.21 -3.44
C GLY A 601 -10.96 -13.48 -3.40
N PRO A 602 -11.82 -13.62 -2.38
CA PRO A 602 -12.74 -14.75 -2.22
C PRO A 602 -13.72 -14.89 -3.40
N VAL A 603 -13.83 -16.10 -3.94
CA VAL A 603 -14.78 -16.46 -5.00
C VAL A 603 -15.42 -17.81 -4.73
N TYR A 604 -16.65 -18.00 -5.19
CA TYR A 604 -17.31 -19.30 -5.18
C TYR A 604 -16.89 -20.12 -6.40
N ARG A 605 -16.38 -21.33 -6.15
CA ARG A 605 -16.17 -22.35 -7.18
C ARG A 605 -17.46 -23.16 -7.34
N CYS A 606 -18.14 -23.00 -8.46
CA CYS A 606 -19.42 -23.64 -8.73
C CYS A 606 -19.33 -24.49 -9.99
N HIS A 607 -19.87 -25.71 -9.96
CA HIS A 607 -20.04 -26.50 -11.18
C HIS A 607 -21.13 -25.86 -12.04
N ASP A 608 -20.79 -25.42 -13.25
CA ASP A 608 -21.73 -24.86 -14.21
C ASP A 608 -22.31 -25.99 -15.09
N PRO A 609 -23.61 -26.33 -14.95
CA PRO A 609 -24.21 -27.42 -15.70
C PRO A 609 -24.39 -27.11 -17.19
N LEU A 610 -24.34 -25.84 -17.60
CA LEU A 610 -24.42 -25.45 -19.01
C LEU A 610 -23.07 -25.63 -19.71
N LEU A 611 -21.97 -25.39 -18.99
CA LEU A 611 -20.61 -25.54 -19.52
C LEU A 611 -19.98 -26.92 -19.22
N GLY A 612 -20.56 -27.69 -18.30
CA GLY A 612 -20.04 -28.98 -17.86
C GLY A 612 -18.69 -28.90 -17.14
N ARG A 613 -18.35 -27.75 -16.58
CA ARG A 613 -17.08 -27.48 -15.89
C ARG A 613 -17.28 -26.51 -14.73
N ASP A 614 -16.30 -26.45 -13.84
CA ASP A 614 -16.33 -25.48 -12.74
C ASP A 614 -16.08 -24.05 -13.26
N THR A 615 -16.85 -23.10 -12.73
CA THR A 615 -16.72 -21.66 -12.95
C THR A 615 -16.55 -20.94 -11.62
N TYR A 616 -16.00 -19.73 -11.69
CA TYR A 616 -15.72 -18.90 -10.52
C TYR A 616 -16.62 -17.67 -10.52
N ASN A 617 -17.29 -17.42 -9.40
CA ASN A 617 -18.36 -16.44 -9.29
C ASN A 617 -18.23 -15.62 -8.00
N GLY A 618 -18.68 -14.37 -8.00
CA GLY A 618 -18.72 -13.51 -6.81
C GLY A 618 -18.34 -12.07 -7.08
N ALA A 619 -18.45 -11.22 -6.04
CA ALA A 619 -18.17 -9.79 -6.12
C ALA A 619 -16.73 -9.48 -6.59
N HIS A 620 -15.77 -10.31 -6.19
CA HIS A 620 -14.37 -10.15 -6.58
C HIS A 620 -14.11 -10.38 -8.08
N VAL A 621 -14.88 -11.25 -8.74
CA VAL A 621 -14.81 -11.43 -10.20
C VAL A 621 -15.25 -10.15 -10.91
N ASN A 622 -16.35 -9.54 -10.44
CA ASN A 622 -16.85 -8.27 -10.97
C ASN A 622 -15.85 -7.12 -10.73
N ARG A 623 -15.19 -7.11 -9.57
CA ARG A 623 -14.14 -6.13 -9.26
C ARG A 623 -12.95 -6.29 -10.19
N ALA A 624 -12.47 -7.52 -10.42
CA ALA A 624 -11.38 -7.82 -11.33
C ALA A 624 -11.66 -7.31 -12.76
N ALA A 625 -12.85 -7.59 -13.28
CA ALA A 625 -13.28 -7.15 -14.61
C ALA A 625 -13.37 -5.63 -14.77
N ARG A 626 -13.41 -4.86 -13.67
CA ARG A 626 -13.46 -3.39 -13.70
C ARG A 626 -12.08 -2.74 -13.67
N ILE A 627 -11.02 -3.50 -13.44
CA ILE A 627 -9.63 -2.98 -13.41
C ILE A 627 -9.07 -2.87 -14.83
N GLU A 628 -9.34 -3.85 -15.69
CA GLU A 628 -8.86 -3.85 -17.08
C GLU A 628 -9.24 -2.54 -17.83
N PRO A 629 -10.48 -2.02 -17.76
CA PRO A 629 -10.84 -0.81 -18.51
C PRO A 629 -10.07 0.45 -18.08
N VAL A 630 -9.55 0.48 -16.85
CA VAL A 630 -8.77 1.60 -16.31
C VAL A 630 -7.26 1.40 -16.43
N ALA A 631 -6.83 0.23 -16.91
CA ALA A 631 -5.44 -0.05 -17.22
C ALA A 631 -5.00 0.74 -18.46
N ASP A 632 -3.79 1.29 -18.41
CA ASP A 632 -3.20 1.98 -19.55
C ASP A 632 -2.79 0.93 -20.63
N GLU A 633 -2.81 1.32 -21.91
CA GLU A 633 -2.59 0.39 -23.03
C GLU A 633 -1.22 -0.29 -22.96
N GLY A 634 -1.18 -1.62 -23.08
CA GLY A 634 0.04 -2.42 -23.01
C GLY A 634 0.60 -2.62 -21.60
N GLN A 635 -0.09 -2.15 -20.55
CA GLN A 635 0.33 -2.25 -19.16
C GLN A 635 -0.50 -3.29 -18.39
N ILE A 636 0.08 -3.78 -17.29
CA ILE A 636 -0.58 -4.71 -16.35
C ILE A 636 -0.91 -3.95 -15.08
N PHE A 637 -2.19 -3.77 -14.80
CA PHE A 637 -2.66 -3.09 -13.59
C PHE A 637 -3.23 -4.11 -12.62
N ALA A 638 -2.90 -3.97 -11.34
CA ALA A 638 -3.37 -4.79 -10.25
C ALA A 638 -4.04 -3.93 -9.18
N SER A 639 -4.97 -4.51 -8.42
CA SER A 639 -5.52 -3.86 -7.24
C SER A 639 -4.52 -3.81 -6.08
N ASP A 640 -4.75 -2.92 -5.13
CA ASP A 640 -4.08 -2.93 -3.82
C ASP A 640 -4.14 -4.29 -3.10
N ALA A 641 -5.29 -4.98 -3.13
CA ALA A 641 -5.42 -6.32 -2.55
C ALA A 641 -4.49 -7.34 -3.21
N PHE A 642 -4.29 -7.27 -4.53
CA PHE A 642 -3.37 -8.16 -5.24
C PHE A 642 -1.93 -7.84 -4.85
N ALA A 643 -1.56 -6.55 -4.78
CA ALA A 643 -0.23 -6.12 -4.34
C ALA A 643 0.07 -6.53 -2.89
N ALA A 644 -0.90 -6.38 -1.98
CA ALA A 644 -0.78 -6.82 -0.60
C ALA A 644 -0.62 -8.35 -0.50
N LEU A 645 -1.42 -9.10 -1.26
CA LEU A 645 -1.30 -10.56 -1.31
C LEU A 645 0.03 -11.03 -1.91
N ALA A 646 0.58 -10.30 -2.90
CA ALA A 646 1.91 -10.59 -3.44
C ALA A 646 3.02 -10.29 -2.42
N ALA A 647 2.88 -9.22 -1.64
CA ALA A 647 3.83 -8.84 -0.59
C ALA A 647 3.89 -9.89 0.54
N ILE A 648 2.74 -10.34 1.05
CA ILE A 648 2.70 -11.39 2.08
C ILE A 648 3.13 -12.77 1.53
N ALA A 649 2.90 -13.04 0.25
CA ALA A 649 3.39 -14.25 -0.42
C ALA A 649 4.89 -14.22 -0.72
N LYS A 650 5.58 -13.08 -0.52
CA LYS A 650 7.00 -12.88 -0.88
C LYS A 650 7.30 -13.24 -2.33
N THR A 651 6.43 -12.83 -3.24
CA THR A 651 6.63 -13.08 -4.67
C THR A 651 7.88 -12.35 -5.17
N ASN A 652 8.76 -13.07 -5.88
CA ASN A 652 10.05 -12.55 -6.30
C ASN A 652 10.17 -12.33 -7.82
N GLU A 653 9.23 -12.82 -8.64
CA GLU A 653 9.33 -12.67 -10.11
C GLU A 653 8.83 -11.32 -10.63
N PHE A 654 8.05 -10.59 -9.82
CA PHE A 654 7.49 -9.32 -10.21
C PHE A 654 7.39 -8.34 -9.06
N LEU A 655 7.33 -7.05 -9.42
CA LEU A 655 7.15 -5.94 -8.51
C LEU A 655 5.82 -5.25 -8.78
N CYS A 656 5.23 -4.70 -7.72
CA CYS A 656 3.98 -3.97 -7.75
C CYS A 656 4.26 -2.48 -7.47
N ASP A 657 4.47 -1.67 -8.52
CA ASP A 657 4.71 -0.24 -8.36
C ASP A 657 3.37 0.51 -8.29
N TYR A 658 3.20 1.46 -7.37
CA TYR A 658 1.94 2.22 -7.33
C TYR A 658 1.70 3.06 -8.59
N ALA A 659 0.49 2.96 -9.13
CA ALA A 659 0.05 3.58 -10.36
C ALA A 659 -1.07 4.63 -10.15
N GLY A 660 -1.31 5.00 -8.89
CA GLY A 660 -2.31 6.00 -8.51
C GLY A 660 -3.69 5.42 -8.24
N ASN A 661 -4.55 6.27 -7.72
CA ASN A 661 -5.96 6.00 -7.59
C ASN A 661 -6.68 6.18 -8.96
N ARG A 662 -7.61 5.27 -9.26
CA ARG A 662 -8.41 5.25 -10.49
C ARG A 662 -9.89 5.09 -10.13
N GLU A 663 -10.74 5.92 -10.72
CA GLU A 663 -12.19 5.74 -10.65
C GLU A 663 -12.58 4.55 -11.54
N LEU A 664 -13.22 3.55 -10.94
CA LEU A 664 -13.67 2.36 -11.65
C LEU A 664 -14.96 2.64 -12.44
N PRO A 665 -15.17 1.98 -13.60
CA PRO A 665 -16.38 2.15 -14.40
C PRO A 665 -17.66 1.82 -13.63
N LYS A 666 -18.79 2.33 -14.14
CA LYS A 666 -20.14 2.04 -13.63
C LYS A 666 -20.35 2.45 -12.15
N GLY A 667 -19.66 3.50 -11.70
CA GLY A 667 -19.80 4.01 -10.34
C GLY A 667 -19.27 3.04 -9.26
N ALA A 668 -18.34 2.14 -9.60
CA ALA A 668 -17.81 1.13 -8.70
C ALA A 668 -16.78 1.65 -7.68
N GLY A 669 -16.78 2.96 -7.42
CA GLY A 669 -15.85 3.64 -6.53
C GLY A 669 -14.46 3.83 -7.09
N THR A 670 -13.53 4.20 -6.21
CA THR A 670 -12.11 4.43 -6.54
C THR A 670 -11.27 3.29 -6.02
N LEU A 671 -10.26 2.89 -6.78
CA LEU A 671 -9.33 1.83 -6.43
C LEU A 671 -7.88 2.32 -6.55
N SER A 672 -7.07 2.00 -5.55
CA SER A 672 -5.61 2.10 -5.65
C SER A 672 -5.09 1.03 -6.60
N THR A 673 -4.42 1.47 -7.67
CA THR A 673 -3.88 0.58 -8.71
C THR A 673 -2.37 0.50 -8.65
N PHE A 674 -1.84 -0.65 -9.03
CA PHE A 674 -0.43 -0.98 -9.06
C PHE A 674 -0.04 -1.49 -10.44
N LEU A 675 1.06 -1.01 -10.99
CA LEU A 675 1.68 -1.52 -12.19
C LEU A 675 2.50 -2.77 -11.84
N ILE A 676 2.25 -3.88 -12.54
CA ILE A 676 3.07 -5.08 -12.43
C ILE A 676 4.20 -5.03 -13.46
N ARG A 677 5.43 -5.26 -13.00
CA ARG A 677 6.62 -5.36 -13.85
C ARG A 677 7.49 -6.54 -13.46
N PRO A 678 8.32 -7.09 -14.37
CA PRO A 678 9.32 -8.09 -14.02
C PRO A 678 10.24 -7.57 -12.91
N ASN A 679 10.58 -8.45 -11.98
CA ASN A 679 11.70 -8.26 -11.10
C ASN A 679 12.96 -8.75 -11.83
N HIS A 680 13.97 -7.88 -11.97
CA HIS A 680 15.17 -8.13 -12.78
C HIS A 680 16.35 -8.60 -11.95
#